data_AF-A7ZLA9-F1
#
_entry.id   AF-A7ZLA9-F1
#
_cell.length_a   1.000
_cell.length_b   1.000
_cell.length_c   1.000
_cell.angle_alpha   90.00
_cell.angle_beta   90.00
_cell.angle_gamma   90.00
#
_symmetry.space_group_name_H-M   'P 1'
#
loop_
_entity.id
_entity.type
_entity.pdbx_description
1 polymer ?
#
loop_
_entity_poly.entity_id
_entity_poly.type
_entity_poly.pdbx_seq_one_letter_code
_entity_poly.pdbx_strand_id
1 'polypeptide(L)'
;MFQDNPLLAQLKQQLHSQTPRAEGVVKATEKGFGFLEVDAQKSYFIPPPQMKKVMHGDRIIAVIHSEKERESAEPEELVEPFLTRFVGKVQGKNDRLAIVPDHPLLKDAIPCRAARGLNHEFKEGDWAVAEMRRHPLKGDRSFYAELTQYITFGDDHFVPWWVTLARHNLEKEAPDGVATEMLDEGLVREDLTALDFVTIDSASTEDMDDALFAKALPDDKLQLIVAIADPTAWIAEGSKLDKAAKIRAFTNYLPGFNIPMLPRELSDDLCSLRANEVRPVLACRMTLSADGTIEDNIEFFAATIESKAKLVYDQVSDWLENTGDWQPESEAIAEQVRLLAQICQRRGEWRHNHALVFKDRPDYRFILGEKGEVLDIVAEPRRIANRIVEEAMIAANICAARVLRDKLGFGIYNVHMGFDPANADALAALLKTHGLHVDAEEVLTLDGFCKLRRELDAQPTGFLDSRIRRFQSFAEISTEPGPHFGLGLEAYATWTSPIRKYGDMINHRLLKAVIKGETATRPQDEITVQMAERRRLNRMAERDVGDWLYARFLKDKAGTDTRFAAEIVDISRGGMRVRLVDNGAIAFIPAPFLHAVRDELVCSQENGTVQIKGETVYKVTDVIDVTIAEVRMETRSIIARPVA
;
A
#
# COMPACT_ATOMS: atom_id res chain seq x y z
N MET A 1 -48.60 29.96 26.25
CA MET A 1 -48.85 31.38 25.89
C MET A 1 -47.71 32.08 25.12
N PHE A 2 -46.56 31.43 24.85
CA PHE A 2 -45.46 32.03 24.06
C PHE A 2 -45.27 31.45 22.65
N GLN A 3 -46.17 30.59 22.17
CA GLN A 3 -46.04 29.92 20.86
C GLN A 3 -46.77 30.63 19.70
N ASP A 4 -47.74 31.51 19.96
CA ASP A 4 -48.67 32.00 18.93
C ASP A 4 -48.56 33.51 18.59
N ASN A 5 -47.36 34.10 18.67
CA ASN A 5 -47.14 35.48 18.18
C ASN A 5 -46.28 35.45 16.90
N PRO A 6 -46.84 35.77 15.71
CA PRO A 6 -46.14 35.71 14.43
C PRO A 6 -44.87 36.56 14.37
N LEU A 7 -44.87 37.74 15.00
CA LEU A 7 -43.70 38.63 15.03
C LEU A 7 -42.58 38.07 15.93
N LEU A 8 -42.93 37.44 17.05
CA LEU A 8 -41.95 36.76 17.89
C LEU A 8 -41.37 35.52 17.21
N ALA A 9 -42.18 34.81 16.40
CA ALA A 9 -41.69 33.68 15.61
C ALA A 9 -40.69 34.14 14.53
N GLN A 10 -41.00 35.23 13.82
CA GLN A 10 -40.10 35.82 12.82
C GLN A 10 -38.81 36.35 13.46
N LEU A 11 -38.90 37.06 14.59
CA LEU A 11 -37.73 37.55 15.31
C LEU A 11 -36.84 36.39 15.79
N LYS A 12 -37.43 35.30 16.31
CA LYS A 12 -36.68 34.10 16.70
C LYS A 12 -35.97 33.45 15.52
N GLN A 13 -36.62 33.34 14.36
CA GLN A 13 -35.99 32.82 13.14
C GLN A 13 -34.82 33.71 12.69
N GLN A 14 -35.00 35.04 12.71
CA GLN A 14 -33.93 35.97 12.37
C GLN A 14 -32.73 35.83 13.33
N LEU A 15 -32.97 35.85 14.64
CA LEU A 15 -31.91 35.70 15.64
C LEU A 15 -31.17 34.37 15.49
N HIS A 16 -31.90 33.26 15.25
CA HIS A 16 -31.30 31.95 15.00
C HIS A 16 -30.46 31.94 13.72
N SER A 17 -30.96 32.54 12.63
CA SER A 17 -30.24 32.61 11.35
C SER A 17 -28.95 33.44 11.40
N GLN A 18 -28.86 34.39 12.34
CA GLN A 18 -27.65 35.22 12.53
C GLN A 18 -26.64 34.60 13.49
N THR A 19 -26.98 33.50 14.17
CA THR A 19 -26.06 32.85 15.10
C THR A 19 -24.88 32.25 14.31
N PRO A 20 -23.62 32.41 14.78
CA PRO A 20 -22.45 31.90 14.06
C PRO A 20 -22.55 30.39 13.82
N ARG A 21 -22.09 29.95 12.65
CA ARG A 21 -22.03 28.54 12.26
C ARG A 21 -20.61 28.16 11.94
N ALA A 22 -20.24 26.93 12.28
CA ALA A 22 -18.95 26.36 11.93
C ALA A 22 -19.17 25.01 11.26
N GLU A 23 -18.44 24.77 10.17
CA GLU A 23 -18.31 23.45 9.57
C GLU A 23 -17.09 22.75 10.15
N GLY A 24 -17.21 21.46 10.45
CA GLY A 24 -16.09 20.67 10.94
C GLY A 24 -16.40 19.19 11.03
N VAL A 25 -15.45 18.43 11.56
CA VAL A 25 -15.54 16.98 11.75
C VAL A 25 -15.81 16.64 13.21
N VAL A 26 -16.77 15.75 13.47
CA VAL A 26 -17.14 15.31 14.81
C VAL A 26 -16.09 14.35 15.37
N LYS A 27 -15.56 14.66 16.55
CA LYS A 27 -14.64 13.83 17.30
C LYS A 27 -15.26 13.37 18.60
N ALA A 28 -15.67 12.10 18.64
CA ALA A 28 -16.17 11.49 19.87
C ALA A 28 -15.02 11.25 20.86
N THR A 29 -15.37 11.04 22.13
CA THR A 29 -14.44 10.65 23.18
C THR A 29 -14.92 9.37 23.85
N GLU A 30 -14.10 8.79 24.74
CA GLU A 30 -14.53 7.69 25.63
C GLU A 30 -15.67 8.12 26.59
N LYS A 31 -15.91 9.44 26.72
CA LYS A 31 -17.02 10.00 27.49
C LYS A 31 -18.18 10.36 26.56
N GLY A 32 -19.36 10.62 27.12
CA GLY A 32 -20.55 10.96 26.33
C GLY A 32 -20.51 12.31 25.60
N PHE A 33 -19.43 13.08 25.66
CA PHE A 33 -19.26 14.36 24.93
C PHE A 33 -18.25 14.20 23.78
N GLY A 34 -18.22 15.19 22.89
CA GLY A 34 -17.28 15.24 21.77
C GLY A 34 -16.82 16.65 21.46
N PHE A 35 -16.14 16.78 20.32
CA PHE A 35 -15.68 18.05 19.77
C PHE A 35 -16.03 18.16 18.30
N LEU A 36 -16.24 19.38 17.82
CA LEU A 36 -16.27 19.70 16.40
C LEU A 36 -14.91 20.29 16.03
N GLU A 37 -14.06 19.52 15.34
CA GLU A 37 -12.76 19.99 14.85
C GLU A 37 -12.98 20.74 13.52
N VAL A 38 -12.77 22.05 13.53
CA VAL A 38 -12.90 22.92 12.35
C VAL A 38 -11.59 22.94 11.58
N ASP A 39 -10.49 23.05 12.32
CA ASP A 39 -9.12 22.95 11.82
C ASP A 39 -8.21 22.38 12.93
N ALA A 40 -6.90 22.25 12.66
CA ALA A 40 -5.95 21.66 13.59
C ALA A 40 -5.74 22.46 14.90
N GLN A 41 -6.11 23.74 14.93
CA GLN A 41 -5.94 24.64 16.07
C GLN A 41 -7.27 25.01 16.74
N LYS A 42 -8.41 24.77 16.08
CA LYS A 42 -9.72 25.22 16.55
C LYS A 42 -10.72 24.08 16.61
N SER A 43 -11.29 23.89 17.80
CA SER A 43 -12.39 22.95 18.03
C SER A 43 -13.42 23.48 19.02
N TYR A 44 -14.67 23.04 18.87
CA TYR A 44 -15.79 23.43 19.72
C TYR A 44 -16.32 22.24 20.52
N PHE A 45 -16.72 22.47 21.76
CA PHE A 45 -17.26 21.41 22.62
C PHE A 45 -18.69 21.01 22.20
N ILE A 46 -18.92 19.73 21.96
CA ILE A 46 -20.26 19.16 21.69
C ILE A 46 -20.78 18.50 22.97
N PRO A 47 -21.86 19.02 23.59
CA PRO A 47 -22.38 18.50 24.84
C PRO A 47 -23.08 17.13 24.63
N PRO A 48 -23.18 16.29 25.68
CA PRO A 48 -23.69 14.93 25.55
C PRO A 48 -25.07 14.75 24.90
N PRO A 49 -26.06 15.63 25.13
CA PRO A 49 -27.35 15.53 24.44
C PRO A 49 -27.23 15.73 22.93
N GLN A 50 -26.31 16.60 22.50
CA GLN A 50 -26.07 16.92 21.08
C GLN A 50 -25.26 15.83 20.38
N MET A 51 -24.37 15.14 21.09
CA MET A 51 -23.67 13.96 20.57
C MET A 51 -24.62 12.84 20.13
N LYS A 52 -25.85 12.76 20.64
CA LYS A 52 -26.84 11.76 20.18
C LYS A 52 -27.34 12.00 18.75
N LYS A 53 -27.12 13.18 18.18
CA LYS A 53 -27.53 13.53 16.81
C LYS A 53 -26.50 13.14 15.75
N VAL A 54 -25.27 12.83 16.18
CA VAL A 54 -24.10 12.70 15.32
C VAL A 54 -23.29 11.46 15.66
N MET A 55 -22.39 11.08 14.78
CA MET A 55 -21.45 9.99 14.93
C MET A 55 -20.02 10.53 14.79
N HIS A 56 -19.06 9.82 15.38
CA HIS A 56 -17.66 10.16 15.17
C HIS A 56 -17.31 10.14 13.68
N GLY A 57 -16.62 11.17 13.22
CA GLY A 57 -16.16 11.34 11.85
C GLY A 57 -17.13 12.11 10.95
N ASP A 58 -18.37 12.36 11.39
CA ASP A 58 -19.34 13.08 10.55
C ASP A 58 -18.83 14.50 10.27
N ARG A 59 -18.96 14.94 9.02
CA ARG A 59 -18.78 16.35 8.67
C ARG A 59 -20.13 17.06 8.79
N ILE A 60 -20.18 18.05 9.67
CA ILE A 60 -21.42 18.74 10.02
C ILE A 60 -21.24 20.25 9.97
N ILE A 61 -22.36 20.96 9.84
CA ILE A 61 -22.48 22.36 10.21
C ILE A 61 -23.18 22.43 11.57
N ALA A 62 -22.58 23.15 12.50
CA ALA A 62 -23.13 23.38 13.84
C ALA A 62 -23.30 24.88 14.12
N VAL A 63 -24.36 25.21 14.84
CA VAL A 63 -24.55 26.55 15.42
C VAL A 63 -23.70 26.67 16.67
N ILE A 64 -23.00 27.78 16.82
CA ILE A 64 -22.09 28.04 17.93
C ILE A 64 -22.76 28.94 18.96
N HIS A 65 -22.84 28.46 20.20
CA HIS A 65 -23.37 29.18 21.34
C HIS A 65 -22.24 29.55 22.31
N SER A 66 -22.19 30.81 22.72
CA SER A 66 -21.30 31.25 23.81
C SER A 66 -21.95 30.93 25.16
N GLU A 67 -21.47 29.91 25.85
CA GLU A 67 -21.84 29.63 27.24
C GLU A 67 -20.83 30.26 28.21
N LYS A 68 -21.16 30.32 29.51
CA LYS A 68 -20.36 31.02 30.53
C LYS A 68 -18.88 30.60 30.57
N GLU A 69 -18.59 29.32 30.35
CA GLU A 69 -17.23 28.76 30.51
C GLU A 69 -16.53 28.43 29.18
N ARG A 70 -17.27 28.27 28.08
CA ARG A 70 -16.74 27.85 26.79
C ARG A 70 -17.73 28.08 25.66
N GLU A 71 -17.23 28.08 24.42
CA GLU A 71 -18.08 27.98 23.24
C GLU A 71 -18.54 26.52 23.05
N SER A 72 -19.82 26.35 22.75
CA SER A 72 -20.45 25.04 22.53
C SER A 72 -21.05 24.95 21.13
N ALA A 73 -20.93 23.77 20.51
CA ALA A 73 -21.49 23.47 19.20
C ALA A 73 -22.79 22.66 19.32
N GLU A 74 -23.84 23.14 18.67
CA GLU A 74 -25.10 22.42 18.44
C GLU A 74 -25.17 21.97 16.96
N PRO A 75 -25.07 20.67 16.66
CA PRO A 75 -25.23 20.13 15.31
C PRO A 75 -26.58 20.51 14.69
N GLU A 76 -26.54 21.10 13.49
CA GLU A 76 -27.72 21.58 12.74
C GLU A 76 -27.90 20.80 11.43
N GLU A 77 -26.84 20.62 10.65
CA GLU A 77 -26.89 20.02 9.32
C GLU A 77 -25.76 19.01 9.11
N LEU A 78 -26.07 17.90 8.43
CA LEU A 78 -25.10 16.89 8.02
C LEU A 78 -24.63 17.18 6.60
N VAL A 79 -23.35 17.51 6.45
CA VAL A 79 -22.71 17.72 5.15
C VAL A 79 -22.33 16.36 4.55
N GLU A 80 -21.62 15.54 5.33
CA GLU A 80 -21.17 14.23 4.89
C GLU A 80 -21.22 13.23 6.06
N PRO A 81 -21.94 12.11 5.93
CA PRO A 81 -21.90 11.04 6.93
C PRO A 81 -20.53 10.35 6.90
N PHE A 82 -19.98 10.08 8.08
CA PHE A 82 -18.78 9.24 8.20
C PHE A 82 -19.02 7.82 7.68
N LEU A 83 -20.20 7.29 7.99
CA LEU A 83 -20.54 5.89 7.76
C LEU A 83 -21.67 5.80 6.74
N THR A 84 -21.37 5.18 5.60
CA THR A 84 -22.33 4.85 4.54
C THR A 84 -22.42 3.33 4.42
N ARG A 85 -21.52 2.73 3.63
CA ARG A 85 -21.26 1.29 3.56
C ARG A 85 -20.19 0.92 4.58
N PHE A 86 -20.47 -0.05 5.43
CA PHE A 86 -19.52 -0.49 6.46
C PHE A 86 -19.64 -1.98 6.74
N VAL A 87 -18.62 -2.54 7.37
CA VAL A 87 -18.67 -3.90 7.92
C VAL A 87 -18.79 -3.83 9.43
N GLY A 88 -19.37 -4.86 10.04
CA GLY A 88 -19.51 -4.92 11.48
C GLY A 88 -19.97 -6.29 11.96
N LYS A 89 -19.94 -6.46 13.27
CA LYS A 89 -20.40 -7.69 13.92
C LYS A 89 -21.83 -7.51 14.41
N VAL A 90 -22.70 -8.43 14.02
CA VAL A 90 -24.12 -8.44 14.39
C VAL A 90 -24.25 -8.87 15.85
N GLN A 91 -25.04 -8.13 16.61
CA GLN A 91 -25.48 -8.42 17.96
C GLN A 91 -27.00 -8.63 17.94
N GLY A 92 -27.51 -9.54 18.77
CA GLY A 92 -28.93 -9.85 18.79
C GLY A 92 -29.43 -10.15 20.19
N LYS A 93 -30.64 -9.69 20.50
CA LYS A 93 -31.40 -10.17 21.66
C LYS A 93 -32.90 -10.11 21.35
N ASN A 94 -33.61 -11.22 21.50
CA ASN A 94 -35.07 -11.33 21.30
C ASN A 94 -35.55 -10.74 19.95
N ASP A 95 -35.08 -11.29 18.83
CA ASP A 95 -35.46 -10.91 17.45
C ASP A 95 -35.17 -9.45 17.04
N ARG A 96 -34.43 -8.70 17.86
CA ARG A 96 -33.88 -7.39 17.47
C ARG A 96 -32.39 -7.49 17.26
N LEU A 97 -31.99 -7.23 16.01
CA LEU A 97 -30.60 -7.15 15.61
C LEU A 97 -30.09 -5.71 15.71
N ALA A 98 -28.84 -5.60 16.10
CA ALA A 98 -28.03 -4.41 15.95
C ALA A 98 -26.68 -4.81 15.36
N ILE A 99 -25.94 -3.86 14.81
CA ILE A 99 -24.60 -4.09 14.28
C ILE A 99 -23.65 -3.07 14.89
N VAL A 100 -22.51 -3.55 15.39
CA VAL A 100 -21.42 -2.67 15.83
C VAL A 100 -20.43 -2.53 14.67
N PRO A 101 -20.23 -1.31 14.12
CA PRO A 101 -19.29 -1.09 13.03
C PRO A 101 -17.87 -1.52 13.40
N ASP A 102 -17.13 -2.01 12.41
CA ASP A 102 -15.73 -2.41 12.53
C ASP A 102 -14.78 -1.21 12.48
N HIS A 103 -15.04 -0.22 13.33
CA HIS A 103 -14.22 0.97 13.45
C HIS A 103 -13.85 1.19 14.91
N PRO A 104 -12.55 1.38 15.25
CA PRO A 104 -12.08 1.37 16.64
C PRO A 104 -12.72 2.45 17.52
N LEU A 105 -13.21 3.53 16.92
CA LEU A 105 -13.87 4.65 17.60
C LEU A 105 -15.41 4.58 17.59
N LEU A 106 -16.02 3.61 16.91
CA LEU A 106 -17.47 3.42 16.86
C LEU A 106 -17.87 2.20 17.71
N LYS A 107 -18.21 2.44 18.98
CA LYS A 107 -18.57 1.37 19.93
C LYS A 107 -20.08 1.12 20.05
N ASP A 108 -20.90 2.02 19.50
CA ASP A 108 -22.36 1.96 19.62
C ASP A 108 -22.97 0.93 18.68
N ALA A 109 -23.89 0.12 19.20
CA ALA A 109 -24.66 -0.82 18.41
C ALA A 109 -25.78 -0.11 17.65
N ILE A 110 -25.75 -0.17 16.32
CA ILE A 110 -26.73 0.48 15.43
C ILE A 110 -27.87 -0.52 15.16
N PRO A 111 -29.13 -0.18 15.48
CA PRO A 111 -30.27 -1.06 15.16
C PRO A 111 -30.36 -1.36 13.66
N CYS A 112 -30.59 -2.63 13.31
CA CYS A 112 -30.60 -3.05 11.92
C CYS A 112 -31.58 -4.19 11.61
N ARG A 113 -31.81 -4.44 10.32
CA ARG A 113 -32.51 -5.63 9.80
C ARG A 113 -31.90 -6.05 8.47
N ALA A 114 -32.13 -7.29 8.06
CA ALA A 114 -31.73 -7.78 6.74
C ALA A 114 -32.44 -7.04 5.61
N ALA A 115 -31.72 -6.74 4.52
CA ALA A 115 -32.36 -6.23 3.31
C ALA A 115 -33.28 -7.30 2.70
N ARG A 116 -34.29 -6.85 1.97
CA ARG A 116 -35.21 -7.76 1.26
C ARG A 116 -34.45 -8.51 0.17
N GLY A 117 -34.68 -9.81 0.06
CA GLY A 117 -34.09 -10.67 -0.97
C GLY A 117 -32.78 -11.37 -0.58
N LEU A 118 -32.26 -11.14 0.64
CA LEU A 118 -31.15 -11.95 1.15
C LEU A 118 -31.66 -13.33 1.59
N ASN A 119 -30.92 -14.36 1.20
CA ASN A 119 -31.20 -15.75 1.59
C ASN A 119 -30.66 -16.11 2.98
N HIS A 120 -29.72 -15.31 3.51
CA HIS A 120 -29.07 -15.58 4.80
C HIS A 120 -29.92 -15.07 5.97
N GLU A 121 -30.13 -15.93 6.97
CA GLU A 121 -30.75 -15.56 8.24
C GLU A 121 -29.68 -15.05 9.21
N PHE A 122 -29.59 -13.72 9.36
CA PHE A 122 -28.59 -13.10 10.22
C PHE A 122 -28.83 -13.39 11.70
N LYS A 123 -27.76 -13.76 12.41
CA LYS A 123 -27.78 -14.05 13.85
C LYS A 123 -26.63 -13.37 14.59
N GLU A 124 -26.69 -13.42 15.92
CA GLU A 124 -25.62 -12.90 16.78
C GLU A 124 -24.27 -13.54 16.43
N GLY A 125 -23.24 -12.72 16.29
CA GLY A 125 -21.88 -13.15 16.01
C GLY A 125 -21.50 -13.13 14.53
N ASP A 126 -22.47 -13.09 13.61
CA ASP A 126 -22.21 -12.96 12.17
C ASP A 126 -21.47 -11.65 11.87
N TRP A 127 -20.53 -11.71 10.92
CA TRP A 127 -19.99 -10.53 10.26
C TRP A 127 -20.83 -10.20 9.02
N ALA A 128 -21.14 -8.92 8.85
CA ALA A 128 -21.99 -8.45 7.76
C ALA A 128 -21.48 -7.14 7.17
N VAL A 129 -21.79 -6.91 5.89
CA VAL A 129 -21.80 -5.56 5.29
C VAL A 129 -23.17 -4.96 5.55
N ALA A 130 -23.20 -3.69 5.93
CA ALA A 130 -24.40 -2.93 6.15
C ALA A 130 -24.32 -1.57 5.46
N GLU A 131 -25.49 -1.03 5.12
CA GLU A 131 -25.67 0.31 4.60
C GLU A 131 -26.43 1.16 5.61
N MET A 132 -25.90 2.35 5.92
CA MET A 132 -26.62 3.33 6.73
C MET A 132 -27.84 3.86 5.98
N ARG A 133 -29.03 3.70 6.58
CA ARG A 133 -30.30 4.09 5.97
C ARG A 133 -30.95 5.30 6.64
N ARG A 134 -30.64 5.56 7.91
CA ARG A 134 -31.19 6.70 8.66
C ARG A 134 -30.15 7.39 9.51
N HIS A 135 -30.27 8.71 9.61
CA HIS A 135 -29.36 9.56 10.37
C HIS A 135 -30.14 10.68 11.07
N PRO A 136 -29.97 10.95 12.38
CA PRO A 136 -30.75 11.96 13.09
C PRO A 136 -30.72 13.36 12.46
N LEU A 137 -29.54 13.82 12.00
CA LEU A 137 -29.41 15.09 11.27
C LEU A 137 -30.12 15.14 9.90
N LYS A 138 -30.63 14.03 9.37
CA LYS A 138 -31.51 14.02 8.19
C LYS A 138 -33.01 14.13 8.55
N GLY A 139 -33.32 14.37 9.82
CA GLY A 139 -34.69 14.41 10.34
C GLY A 139 -35.24 13.03 10.75
N ASP A 140 -34.42 11.97 10.67
CA ASP A 140 -34.81 10.64 11.14
C ASP A 140 -34.83 10.56 12.67
N ARG A 141 -35.61 9.62 13.22
CA ARG A 141 -35.73 9.43 14.67
C ARG A 141 -34.42 8.98 15.33
N SER A 142 -33.63 8.14 14.66
CA SER A 142 -32.41 7.54 15.18
C SER A 142 -31.54 6.98 14.05
N PHE A 143 -30.30 6.66 14.36
CA PHE A 143 -29.46 5.83 13.49
C PHE A 143 -30.12 4.47 13.22
N TYR A 144 -30.00 4.02 11.98
CA TYR A 144 -30.51 2.72 11.56
C TYR A 144 -29.76 2.24 10.31
N ALA A 145 -29.41 0.95 10.29
CA ALA A 145 -28.72 0.31 9.18
C ALA A 145 -29.53 -0.85 8.58
N GLU A 146 -29.19 -1.24 7.37
CA GLU A 146 -29.72 -2.43 6.70
C GLU A 146 -28.57 -3.38 6.37
N LEU A 147 -28.68 -4.65 6.74
CA LEU A 147 -27.67 -5.67 6.44
C LEU A 147 -27.82 -6.10 4.98
N THR A 148 -26.82 -5.82 4.16
CA THR A 148 -26.88 -5.98 2.69
C THR A 148 -26.09 -7.18 2.18
N GLN A 149 -25.14 -7.69 2.97
CA GLN A 149 -24.36 -8.88 2.61
C GLN A 149 -23.90 -9.63 3.87
N TYR A 150 -24.03 -10.95 3.86
CA TYR A 150 -23.38 -11.83 4.85
C TYR A 150 -21.90 -12.02 4.47
N ILE A 151 -20.99 -11.85 5.42
CA ILE A 151 -19.54 -12.01 5.20
C ILE A 151 -19.10 -13.41 5.61
N THR A 152 -19.21 -13.73 6.90
CA THR A 152 -18.86 -15.02 7.50
C THR A 152 -19.35 -15.07 8.96
N PHE A 153 -19.27 -16.23 9.61
CA PHE A 153 -19.58 -16.37 11.03
C PHE A 153 -18.40 -15.93 11.91
N GLY A 154 -18.68 -15.57 13.16
CA GLY A 154 -17.69 -14.94 14.05
C GLY A 154 -16.52 -15.84 14.48
N ASP A 155 -16.63 -17.15 14.34
CA ASP A 155 -15.63 -18.16 14.68
C ASP A 155 -14.84 -18.68 13.46
N ASP A 156 -15.15 -18.20 12.25
CA ASP A 156 -14.37 -18.50 11.06
C ASP A 156 -12.94 -18.00 11.27
N HIS A 157 -11.97 -18.89 11.06
CA HIS A 157 -10.58 -18.57 11.33
C HIS A 157 -10.05 -17.50 10.36
N PHE A 158 -10.62 -17.44 9.14
CA PHE A 158 -10.30 -16.48 8.09
C PHE A 158 -11.11 -15.17 8.15
N VAL A 159 -11.82 -14.92 9.27
CA VAL A 159 -12.50 -13.63 9.54
C VAL A 159 -11.66 -12.41 9.13
N PRO A 160 -10.34 -12.29 9.47
CA PRO A 160 -9.56 -11.11 9.13
C PRO A 160 -9.52 -10.79 7.62
N TRP A 161 -9.46 -11.83 6.79
CA TRP A 161 -9.43 -11.69 5.32
C TRP A 161 -10.80 -11.31 4.79
N TRP A 162 -11.84 -12.08 5.11
CA TRP A 162 -13.18 -11.87 4.54
C TRP A 162 -13.80 -10.54 4.95
N VAL A 163 -13.59 -10.12 6.19
CA VAL A 163 -14.05 -8.83 6.70
C VAL A 163 -13.30 -7.69 6.03
N THR A 164 -11.98 -7.79 5.91
CA THR A 164 -11.16 -6.74 5.29
C THR A 164 -11.43 -6.57 3.80
N LEU A 165 -11.53 -7.68 3.06
CA LEU A 165 -11.92 -7.66 1.64
C LEU A 165 -13.31 -7.05 1.47
N ALA A 166 -14.27 -7.44 2.30
CA ALA A 166 -15.61 -6.86 2.26
C ALA A 166 -15.61 -5.35 2.62
N ARG A 167 -14.82 -4.92 3.62
CA ARG A 167 -14.68 -3.52 4.02
C ARG A 167 -14.26 -2.64 2.86
N HIS A 168 -13.23 -3.07 2.14
CA HIS A 168 -12.68 -2.35 0.97
C HIS A 168 -13.41 -2.66 -0.34
N ASN A 169 -14.48 -3.46 -0.30
CA ASN A 169 -15.24 -3.90 -1.47
C ASN A 169 -14.36 -4.57 -2.54
N LEU A 170 -13.39 -5.36 -2.10
CA LEU A 170 -12.48 -6.16 -2.91
C LEU A 170 -13.06 -7.56 -3.13
N GLU A 171 -12.66 -8.17 -4.25
CA GLU A 171 -13.02 -9.52 -4.61
C GLU A 171 -12.47 -10.55 -3.61
N LYS A 172 -13.23 -11.61 -3.37
CA LYS A 172 -12.87 -12.69 -2.45
C LYS A 172 -12.34 -13.94 -3.15
N GLU A 173 -12.58 -14.03 -4.44
CA GLU A 173 -12.36 -15.23 -5.24
C GLU A 173 -11.59 -14.88 -6.52
N ALA A 174 -10.90 -15.88 -7.06
CA ALA A 174 -10.30 -15.77 -8.39
C ALA A 174 -11.38 -15.47 -9.45
N PRO A 175 -11.05 -14.84 -10.57
CA PRO A 175 -12.01 -14.62 -11.65
C PRO A 175 -12.60 -15.94 -12.15
N ASP A 176 -13.90 -15.96 -12.44
CA ASP A 176 -14.67 -17.11 -12.93
C ASP A 176 -14.52 -17.36 -14.45
N GLY A 177 -13.53 -16.74 -15.08
CA GLY A 177 -13.25 -16.89 -16.50
C GLY A 177 -12.43 -18.16 -16.79
N VAL A 178 -12.71 -18.81 -17.92
CA VAL A 178 -11.85 -19.86 -18.47
C VAL A 178 -10.84 -19.26 -19.44
N ALA A 179 -9.62 -19.79 -19.46
CA ALA A 179 -8.65 -19.48 -20.49
C ALA A 179 -9.26 -19.75 -21.88
N THR A 180 -9.16 -18.80 -22.80
CA THR A 180 -9.48 -19.05 -24.22
C THR A 180 -8.29 -19.68 -24.92
N GLU A 181 -8.37 -19.90 -26.23
CA GLU A 181 -7.20 -20.26 -27.03
C GLU A 181 -6.19 -19.11 -27.12
N MET A 182 -4.91 -19.42 -27.28
CA MET A 182 -3.87 -18.44 -27.58
C MET A 182 -4.14 -17.81 -28.94
N LEU A 183 -4.10 -16.49 -28.99
CA LEU A 183 -4.41 -15.69 -30.17
C LEU A 183 -3.21 -15.62 -31.11
N ASP A 184 -3.47 -15.69 -32.41
CA ASP A 184 -2.51 -15.24 -33.42
C ASP A 184 -2.63 -13.73 -33.61
N GLU A 185 -1.66 -13.00 -33.06
CA GLU A 185 -1.60 -11.53 -33.08
C GLU A 185 -0.86 -10.97 -34.30
N GLY A 186 -0.43 -11.84 -35.23
CA GLY A 186 0.45 -11.50 -36.35
C GLY A 186 1.92 -11.27 -35.92
N LEU A 187 2.30 -11.75 -34.73
CA LEU A 187 3.65 -11.65 -34.21
C LEU A 187 4.49 -12.86 -34.65
N VAL A 188 5.71 -12.60 -35.13
CA VAL A 188 6.71 -13.66 -35.31
C VAL A 188 7.38 -13.92 -33.97
N ARG A 189 7.19 -15.11 -33.41
CA ARG A 189 7.83 -15.51 -32.16
C ARG A 189 9.20 -16.13 -32.43
N GLU A 190 10.25 -15.45 -31.99
CA GLU A 190 11.61 -15.98 -32.04
C GLU A 190 11.69 -17.23 -31.13
N ASP A 191 12.22 -18.34 -31.65
CA ASP A 191 12.40 -19.55 -30.86
C ASP A 191 13.68 -19.44 -30.03
N LEU A 192 13.50 -19.25 -28.73
CA LEU A 192 14.57 -19.18 -27.74
C LEU A 192 14.54 -20.37 -26.77
N THR A 193 13.81 -21.44 -27.09
CA THR A 193 13.64 -22.62 -26.23
C THR A 193 14.94 -23.35 -25.90
N ALA A 194 15.98 -23.15 -26.71
CA ALA A 194 17.30 -23.73 -26.49
C ALA A 194 18.19 -22.94 -25.52
N LEU A 195 17.83 -21.70 -25.16
CA LEU A 195 18.64 -20.87 -24.26
C LEU A 195 18.35 -21.21 -22.80
N ASP A 196 19.38 -21.02 -21.95
CA ASP A 196 19.33 -21.32 -20.51
C ASP A 196 18.59 -20.23 -19.70
N PHE A 197 17.35 -19.95 -20.04
CA PHE A 197 16.51 -19.05 -19.24
C PHE A 197 16.29 -19.64 -17.84
N VAL A 198 16.27 -18.77 -16.83
CA VAL A 198 15.95 -19.14 -15.44
C VAL A 198 14.95 -18.16 -14.85
N THR A 199 14.13 -18.61 -13.89
CA THR A 199 13.33 -17.72 -13.03
C THR A 199 13.93 -17.72 -11.62
N ILE A 200 13.80 -16.61 -10.88
CA ILE A 200 14.28 -16.50 -9.50
C ILE A 200 13.19 -15.85 -8.65
N ASP A 201 12.56 -16.63 -7.77
CA ASP A 201 11.37 -16.22 -7.04
C ASP A 201 11.39 -16.69 -5.57
N SER A 202 10.36 -16.33 -4.79
CA SER A 202 10.10 -17.00 -3.52
C SER A 202 9.68 -18.46 -3.78
N ALA A 203 10.00 -19.39 -2.87
CA ALA A 203 9.70 -20.81 -3.03
C ALA A 203 8.20 -21.10 -3.25
N SER A 204 7.33 -20.27 -2.68
CA SER A 204 5.86 -20.38 -2.77
C SER A 204 5.25 -19.71 -4.00
N THR A 205 6.05 -19.10 -4.88
CA THR A 205 5.56 -18.40 -6.07
C THR A 205 5.09 -19.40 -7.10
N GLU A 206 3.89 -19.22 -7.65
CA GLU A 206 3.32 -20.06 -8.71
C GLU A 206 3.10 -19.27 -10.01
N ASP A 207 3.05 -17.94 -9.93
CA ASP A 207 2.77 -16.99 -10.98
C ASP A 207 4.05 -16.24 -11.44
N MET A 208 5.07 -16.96 -11.91
CA MET A 208 6.33 -16.36 -12.36
C MET A 208 6.12 -15.52 -13.64
N ASP A 209 6.18 -14.19 -13.48
CA ASP A 209 6.05 -13.21 -14.57
C ASP A 209 7.31 -13.12 -15.43
N ASP A 210 8.50 -13.31 -14.85
CA ASP A 210 9.78 -12.98 -15.49
C ASP A 210 10.78 -14.13 -15.51
N ALA A 211 11.52 -14.22 -16.61
CA ALA A 211 12.65 -15.11 -16.80
C ALA A 211 13.85 -14.34 -17.36
N LEU A 212 15.04 -14.73 -16.94
CA LEU A 212 16.29 -14.04 -17.22
C LEU A 212 17.25 -14.96 -17.98
N PHE A 213 17.91 -14.40 -18.98
CA PHE A 213 19.04 -15.03 -19.65
C PHE A 213 20.14 -13.97 -19.85
N ALA A 214 21.37 -14.33 -19.50
CA ALA A 214 22.53 -13.49 -19.62
C ALA A 214 23.60 -14.13 -20.52
N LYS A 215 24.32 -13.29 -21.26
CA LYS A 215 25.41 -13.72 -22.14
C LYS A 215 26.55 -12.71 -22.13
N ALA A 216 27.78 -13.20 -21.98
CA ALA A 216 28.97 -12.39 -22.20
C ALA A 216 29.15 -12.06 -23.70
N LEU A 217 29.43 -10.79 -23.99
CA LEU A 217 29.78 -10.30 -25.31
C LEU A 217 31.26 -9.86 -25.33
N PRO A 218 31.85 -9.64 -26.52
CA PRO A 218 33.16 -8.99 -26.64
C PRO A 218 33.20 -7.59 -25.98
N ASP A 219 34.41 -7.08 -25.78
CA ASP A 219 34.66 -5.73 -25.24
C ASP A 219 34.10 -5.48 -23.84
N ASP A 220 34.10 -6.53 -23.00
CA ASP A 220 33.60 -6.50 -21.63
C ASP A 220 32.12 -6.04 -21.55
N LYS A 221 31.32 -6.35 -22.57
CA LYS A 221 29.88 -6.08 -22.58
C LYS A 221 29.09 -7.30 -22.11
N LEU A 222 27.94 -7.05 -21.49
CA LEU A 222 27.00 -8.09 -21.10
C LEU A 222 25.69 -7.89 -21.87
N GLN A 223 25.11 -8.98 -22.34
CA GLN A 223 23.75 -8.98 -22.88
C GLN A 223 22.81 -9.56 -21.84
N LEU A 224 21.69 -8.88 -21.63
CA LEU A 224 20.56 -9.36 -20.85
C LEU A 224 19.36 -9.53 -21.76
N ILE A 225 18.70 -10.67 -21.69
CA ILE A 225 17.35 -10.86 -22.21
C ILE A 225 16.42 -11.03 -21.02
N VAL A 226 15.45 -10.12 -20.92
CA VAL A 226 14.34 -10.22 -19.96
C VAL A 226 13.12 -10.70 -20.72
N ALA A 227 12.67 -11.92 -20.41
CA ALA A 227 11.51 -12.54 -21.02
C ALA A 227 10.35 -12.49 -20.03
N ILE A 228 9.24 -11.86 -20.43
CA ILE A 228 8.08 -11.65 -19.58
C ILE A 228 6.89 -12.46 -20.11
N ALA A 229 6.19 -13.14 -19.20
CA ALA A 229 4.94 -13.84 -19.45
C ALA A 229 3.97 -12.97 -20.25
N ASP A 230 3.31 -13.54 -21.25
CA ASP A 230 2.46 -12.78 -22.18
C ASP A 230 0.97 -13.17 -22.05
N PRO A 231 0.27 -12.76 -20.97
CA PRO A 231 -1.16 -13.02 -20.85
C PRO A 231 -1.98 -12.30 -21.92
N THR A 232 -1.42 -11.28 -22.57
CA THR A 232 -2.11 -10.56 -23.66
C THR A 232 -2.22 -11.41 -24.93
N ALA A 233 -1.38 -12.44 -25.09
CA ALA A 233 -1.56 -13.47 -26.12
C ALA A 233 -2.82 -14.31 -25.91
N TRP A 234 -3.39 -14.33 -24.70
CA TRP A 234 -4.61 -15.05 -24.37
C TRP A 234 -5.82 -14.11 -24.21
N ILE A 235 -5.56 -12.84 -23.86
CA ILE A 235 -6.59 -11.87 -23.48
C ILE A 235 -6.60 -10.68 -24.45
N ALA A 236 -7.41 -10.81 -25.50
CA ALA A 236 -7.70 -9.73 -26.45
C ALA A 236 -8.28 -8.50 -25.74
N GLU A 237 -7.88 -7.31 -26.18
CA GLU A 237 -8.44 -6.04 -25.69
C GLU A 237 -9.96 -5.99 -25.91
N GLY A 238 -10.71 -5.55 -24.90
CA GLY A 238 -12.18 -5.47 -24.94
C GLY A 238 -12.92 -6.79 -24.69
N SER A 239 -12.22 -7.91 -24.56
CA SER A 239 -12.79 -9.21 -24.19
C SER A 239 -13.41 -9.21 -22.78
N LYS A 240 -14.12 -10.29 -22.42
CA LYS A 240 -14.66 -10.46 -21.07
C LYS A 240 -13.56 -10.50 -20.00
N LEU A 241 -12.49 -11.25 -20.28
CA LEU A 241 -11.33 -11.36 -19.39
C LEU A 241 -10.62 -10.01 -19.23
N ASP A 242 -10.46 -9.26 -20.33
CA ASP A 242 -9.86 -7.92 -20.30
C ASP A 242 -10.66 -6.95 -19.41
N LYS A 243 -11.98 -6.93 -19.55
CA LYS A 243 -12.86 -6.10 -18.71
C LYS A 243 -12.79 -6.48 -17.23
N ALA A 244 -12.71 -7.78 -16.92
CA ALA A 244 -12.56 -8.25 -15.55
C ALA A 244 -11.19 -7.86 -14.95
N ALA A 245 -10.11 -8.07 -15.70
CA ALA A 245 -8.76 -7.69 -15.32
C ALA A 245 -8.63 -6.17 -15.09
N LYS A 246 -9.25 -5.37 -15.97
CA LYS A 246 -9.32 -3.90 -15.88
C LYS A 246 -9.95 -3.41 -14.58
N ILE A 247 -11.03 -4.06 -14.13
CA ILE A 247 -11.72 -3.69 -12.88
C ILE A 247 -10.83 -3.98 -11.66
N ARG A 248 -10.22 -5.17 -11.62
CA ARG A 248 -9.35 -5.60 -10.51
C ARG A 248 -8.03 -4.83 -10.46
N ALA A 249 -7.48 -4.50 -11.63
CA ALA A 249 -6.23 -3.79 -11.94
C ALA A 249 -4.93 -4.40 -11.39
N PHE A 250 -4.98 -5.11 -10.26
CA PHE A 250 -3.86 -5.78 -9.62
C PHE A 250 -4.28 -7.12 -9.02
N THR A 251 -3.35 -8.06 -8.88
CA THR A 251 -3.51 -9.19 -7.94
C THR A 251 -3.41 -8.65 -6.52
N ASN A 252 -4.31 -9.08 -5.64
CA ASN A 252 -4.28 -8.71 -4.23
C ASN A 252 -3.50 -9.77 -3.44
N TYR A 253 -2.31 -9.43 -2.96
CA TYR A 253 -1.51 -10.31 -2.11
C TYR A 253 -1.85 -10.04 -0.65
N LEU A 254 -2.35 -11.05 0.06
CA LEU A 254 -2.63 -11.01 1.48
C LEU A 254 -1.75 -12.03 2.19
N PRO A 255 -1.55 -11.93 3.52
CA PRO A 255 -0.87 -12.98 4.28
C PRO A 255 -1.49 -14.36 4.00
N GLY A 256 -0.69 -15.30 3.50
CA GLY A 256 -1.09 -16.70 3.25
C GLY A 256 -1.64 -17.03 1.87
N PHE A 257 -2.29 -16.09 1.18
CA PHE A 257 -2.85 -16.34 -0.15
C PHE A 257 -3.10 -15.06 -0.94
N ASN A 258 -3.29 -15.20 -2.25
CA ASN A 258 -3.60 -14.09 -3.14
C ASN A 258 -4.98 -14.25 -3.81
N ILE A 259 -5.56 -13.11 -4.19
CA ILE A 259 -6.75 -13.02 -5.06
C ILE A 259 -6.26 -12.54 -6.42
N PRO A 260 -6.12 -13.43 -7.42
CA PRO A 260 -5.46 -13.11 -8.67
C PRO A 260 -6.29 -12.13 -9.50
N MET A 261 -5.57 -11.31 -10.28
CA MET A 261 -6.17 -10.42 -11.28
C MET A 261 -6.80 -11.22 -12.42
N LEU A 262 -6.11 -12.27 -12.85
CA LEU A 262 -6.49 -13.16 -13.95
C LEU A 262 -7.03 -14.49 -13.42
N PRO A 263 -7.77 -15.27 -14.23
CA PRO A 263 -8.10 -16.65 -13.88
C PRO A 263 -6.88 -17.45 -13.46
N ARG A 264 -7.03 -18.30 -12.45
CA ARG A 264 -5.90 -19.04 -11.85
C ARG A 264 -5.22 -19.99 -12.84
N GLU A 265 -5.99 -20.56 -13.76
CA GLU A 265 -5.48 -21.37 -14.88
C GLU A 265 -4.55 -20.56 -15.82
N LEU A 266 -4.82 -19.26 -16.00
CA LEU A 266 -3.91 -18.40 -16.77
C LEU A 266 -2.72 -17.95 -15.93
N SER A 267 -2.95 -17.44 -14.72
CA SER A 267 -1.91 -16.83 -13.90
C SER A 267 -0.89 -17.85 -13.38
N ASP A 268 -1.37 -18.96 -12.83
CA ASP A 268 -0.51 -19.89 -12.07
C ASP A 268 -0.01 -21.03 -12.98
N ASP A 269 -0.48 -21.09 -14.25
CA ASP A 269 -0.16 -22.18 -15.19
C ASP A 269 0.20 -21.71 -16.61
N LEU A 270 -0.78 -21.35 -17.43
CA LEU A 270 -0.56 -21.14 -18.87
C LEU A 270 0.36 -19.94 -19.18
N CYS A 271 0.35 -18.91 -18.35
CA CYS A 271 1.23 -17.75 -18.48
C CYS A 271 2.48 -17.86 -17.61
N SER A 272 2.41 -18.55 -16.48
CA SER A 272 3.54 -18.73 -15.56
C SER A 272 4.72 -19.40 -16.28
N LEU A 273 5.92 -18.82 -16.14
CA LEU A 273 7.15 -19.28 -16.80
C LEU A 273 7.75 -20.51 -16.10
N ARG A 274 6.96 -21.58 -16.02
CA ARG A 274 7.29 -22.84 -15.37
C ARG A 274 8.57 -23.47 -15.94
N ALA A 275 9.34 -24.10 -15.06
CA ALA A 275 10.52 -24.84 -15.45
C ALA A 275 10.14 -26.01 -16.38
N ASN A 276 10.95 -26.19 -17.43
CA ASN A 276 10.86 -27.25 -18.43
C ASN A 276 9.54 -27.27 -19.22
N GLU A 277 8.84 -26.13 -19.28
CA GLU A 277 7.66 -25.97 -20.09
C GLU A 277 7.83 -24.84 -21.10
N VAL A 278 7.36 -25.08 -22.33
CA VAL A 278 7.39 -24.09 -23.40
C VAL A 278 6.34 -23.02 -23.14
N ARG A 279 6.75 -21.74 -23.16
CA ARG A 279 5.88 -20.60 -22.85
C ARG A 279 6.08 -19.42 -23.80
N PRO A 280 4.98 -18.73 -24.20
CA PRO A 280 5.06 -17.50 -24.97
C PRO A 280 5.48 -16.34 -24.08
N VAL A 281 6.39 -15.50 -24.59
CA VAL A 281 6.88 -14.32 -23.87
C VAL A 281 6.91 -13.09 -24.78
N LEU A 282 6.84 -11.93 -24.14
CA LEU A 282 7.34 -10.69 -24.70
C LEU A 282 8.74 -10.48 -24.13
N ALA A 283 9.75 -10.37 -25.00
CA ALA A 283 11.15 -10.28 -24.59
C ALA A 283 11.74 -8.90 -24.89
N CYS A 284 12.68 -8.49 -24.05
CA CYS A 284 13.53 -7.33 -24.24
C CYS A 284 14.99 -7.76 -24.19
N ARG A 285 15.71 -7.56 -25.30
CA ARG A 285 17.16 -7.78 -25.41
C ARG A 285 17.86 -6.44 -25.30
N MET A 286 18.78 -6.32 -24.34
CA MET A 286 19.56 -5.12 -24.08
C MET A 286 21.05 -5.45 -23.92
N THR A 287 21.90 -4.52 -24.35
CA THR A 287 23.35 -4.58 -24.13
C THR A 287 23.71 -3.62 -22.99
N LEU A 288 24.54 -4.10 -22.08
CA LEU A 288 25.08 -3.36 -20.95
C LEU A 288 26.57 -3.12 -21.16
N SER A 289 26.95 -1.85 -21.10
CA SER A 289 28.33 -1.39 -21.07
C SER A 289 29.07 -1.86 -19.81
N ALA A 290 30.40 -1.70 -19.79
CA ALA A 290 31.22 -1.98 -18.62
C ALA A 290 30.80 -1.19 -17.36
N ASP A 291 30.33 0.05 -17.54
CA ASP A 291 29.82 0.93 -16.49
C ASP A 291 28.33 0.67 -16.12
N GLY A 292 27.72 -0.36 -16.72
CA GLY A 292 26.32 -0.72 -16.51
C GLY A 292 25.31 0.13 -17.28
N THR A 293 25.74 1.08 -18.13
CA THR A 293 24.82 1.84 -18.99
C THR A 293 24.09 0.91 -19.97
N ILE A 294 22.79 1.11 -20.13
CA ILE A 294 21.96 0.45 -21.16
C ILE A 294 22.22 1.14 -22.50
N GLU A 295 22.81 0.41 -23.45
CA GLU A 295 23.11 0.90 -24.81
C GLU A 295 21.84 1.11 -25.66
N ASP A 296 21.96 1.89 -26.74
CA ASP A 296 20.83 2.34 -27.55
C ASP A 296 20.17 1.22 -28.40
N ASN A 297 20.83 0.08 -28.57
CA ASN A 297 20.37 -1.05 -29.39
C ASN A 297 19.32 -1.93 -28.67
N ILE A 298 18.35 -1.31 -28.02
CA ILE A 298 17.25 -1.98 -27.31
C ILE A 298 16.32 -2.63 -28.33
N GLU A 299 16.03 -3.91 -28.12
CA GLU A 299 15.16 -4.68 -29.00
C GLU A 299 14.04 -5.37 -28.20
N PHE A 300 12.80 -4.98 -28.49
CA PHE A 300 11.61 -5.70 -28.06
C PHE A 300 11.15 -6.64 -29.16
N PHE A 301 10.77 -7.86 -28.80
CA PHE A 301 10.31 -8.87 -29.75
C PHE A 301 9.44 -9.92 -29.03
N ALA A 302 8.54 -10.55 -29.78
CA ALA A 302 7.80 -11.71 -29.28
C ALA A 302 8.69 -12.96 -29.39
N ALA A 303 8.64 -13.82 -28.39
CA ALA A 303 9.43 -15.06 -28.39
C ALA A 303 8.69 -16.21 -27.73
N THR A 304 9.31 -17.37 -27.80
CA THR A 304 8.94 -18.59 -27.08
C THR A 304 10.17 -19.09 -26.35
N ILE A 305 10.06 -19.34 -25.04
CA ILE A 305 11.15 -19.85 -24.21
C ILE A 305 10.76 -21.18 -23.57
N GLU A 306 11.74 -21.86 -22.99
CA GLU A 306 11.55 -22.93 -22.03
C GLU A 306 12.51 -22.65 -20.86
N SER A 307 11.97 -22.27 -19.69
CA SER A 307 12.81 -22.03 -18.51
C SER A 307 13.51 -23.33 -18.13
N LYS A 308 14.82 -23.30 -17.89
CA LYS A 308 15.61 -24.47 -17.52
C LYS A 308 15.64 -24.70 -16.02
N ALA A 309 15.28 -23.70 -15.22
CA ALA A 309 15.20 -23.81 -13.76
C ALA A 309 14.25 -22.79 -13.13
N LYS A 310 13.48 -23.24 -12.12
CA LYS A 310 12.79 -22.39 -11.14
C LYS A 310 13.70 -22.28 -9.91
N LEU A 311 14.41 -21.15 -9.78
CA LEU A 311 15.34 -20.92 -8.67
C LEU A 311 14.65 -20.17 -7.52
N VAL A 312 15.14 -20.39 -6.30
CA VAL A 312 14.64 -19.71 -5.09
C VAL A 312 15.62 -18.63 -4.64
N TYR A 313 15.12 -17.45 -4.27
CA TYR A 313 15.97 -16.32 -3.82
C TYR A 313 17.00 -16.70 -2.76
N ASP A 314 16.58 -17.40 -1.71
CA ASP A 314 17.48 -17.76 -0.62
C ASP A 314 18.55 -18.74 -1.06
N GLN A 315 18.20 -19.74 -1.87
CA GLN A 315 19.14 -20.72 -2.41
C GLN A 315 20.20 -20.07 -3.29
N VAL A 316 19.79 -19.16 -4.18
CA VAL A 316 20.72 -18.42 -5.05
C VAL A 316 21.62 -17.49 -4.24
N SER A 317 21.07 -16.82 -3.22
CA SER A 317 21.85 -15.95 -2.33
C SER A 317 22.86 -16.75 -1.51
N ASP A 318 22.41 -17.84 -0.88
CA ASP A 318 23.27 -18.75 -0.10
C ASP A 318 24.43 -19.25 -0.96
N TRP A 319 24.15 -19.69 -2.18
CA TRP A 319 25.17 -20.20 -3.11
C TRP A 319 26.18 -19.12 -3.51
N LEU A 320 25.73 -17.91 -3.89
CA LEU A 320 26.63 -16.78 -4.21
C LEU A 320 27.45 -16.34 -2.99
N GLU A 321 26.92 -16.52 -1.79
CA GLU A 321 27.58 -16.23 -0.50
C GLU A 321 28.45 -17.41 0.00
N ASN A 322 28.50 -18.52 -0.75
CA ASN A 322 29.21 -19.76 -0.39
C ASN A 322 28.75 -20.38 0.93
N THR A 323 27.43 -20.39 1.15
CA THR A 323 26.76 -20.96 2.31
C THR A 323 25.61 -21.89 1.88
N GLY A 324 25.03 -22.64 2.82
CA GLY A 324 23.93 -23.56 2.53
C GLY A 324 24.34 -24.82 1.76
N ASP A 325 23.36 -25.71 1.57
CA ASP A 325 23.57 -27.03 0.92
C ASP A 325 23.16 -27.06 -0.56
N TRP A 326 22.40 -26.05 -1.00
CA TRP A 326 21.89 -26.01 -2.38
C TRP A 326 22.99 -25.57 -3.37
N GLN A 327 23.00 -26.18 -4.55
CA GLN A 327 23.85 -25.79 -5.67
C GLN A 327 23.04 -25.85 -6.97
N PRO A 328 23.38 -25.02 -7.98
CA PRO A 328 22.80 -25.13 -9.31
C PRO A 328 22.92 -26.55 -9.86
N GLU A 329 21.85 -27.06 -10.46
CA GLU A 329 21.77 -28.44 -10.96
C GLU A 329 22.69 -28.71 -12.17
N SER A 330 23.17 -27.65 -12.83
CA SER A 330 24.10 -27.74 -13.95
C SER A 330 25.06 -26.55 -13.97
N GLU A 331 26.21 -26.74 -14.62
CA GLU A 331 27.18 -25.65 -14.83
C GLU A 331 26.59 -24.53 -15.70
N ALA A 332 25.70 -24.85 -16.64
CA ALA A 332 25.03 -23.85 -17.47
C ALA A 332 24.19 -22.88 -16.62
N ILE A 333 23.39 -23.41 -15.68
CA ILE A 333 22.61 -22.60 -14.73
C ILE A 333 23.54 -21.83 -13.78
N ALA A 334 24.62 -22.46 -13.29
CA ALA A 334 25.60 -21.79 -12.44
C ALA A 334 26.21 -20.58 -13.14
N GLU A 335 26.56 -20.70 -14.42
CA GLU A 335 27.10 -19.60 -15.21
C GLU A 335 26.08 -18.49 -15.45
N GLN A 336 24.81 -18.83 -15.71
CA GLN A 336 23.72 -17.84 -15.79
C GLN A 336 23.63 -17.02 -14.51
N VAL A 337 23.62 -17.67 -13.33
CA VAL A 337 23.55 -16.96 -12.04
C VAL A 337 24.75 -16.04 -11.82
N ARG A 338 25.98 -16.48 -12.17
CA ARG A 338 27.19 -15.63 -12.06
C ARG A 338 27.13 -14.42 -13.00
N LEU A 339 26.69 -14.60 -14.24
CA LEU A 339 26.53 -13.50 -15.19
C LEU A 339 25.45 -12.52 -14.72
N LEU A 340 24.33 -13.01 -14.20
CA LEU A 340 23.28 -12.18 -13.62
C LEU A 340 23.77 -11.39 -12.40
N ALA A 341 24.63 -11.99 -11.55
CA ALA A 341 25.27 -11.27 -10.46
C ALA A 341 26.20 -10.15 -10.95
N GLN A 342 26.95 -10.37 -12.04
CA GLN A 342 27.76 -9.31 -12.67
C GLN A 342 26.89 -8.18 -13.24
N ILE A 343 25.76 -8.52 -13.87
CA ILE A 343 24.78 -7.54 -14.34
C ILE A 343 24.24 -6.71 -13.17
N CYS A 344 23.85 -7.38 -12.06
CA CYS A 344 23.38 -6.72 -10.85
C CYS A 344 24.42 -5.73 -10.30
N GLN A 345 25.69 -6.15 -10.23
CA GLN A 345 26.77 -5.28 -9.76
C GLN A 345 26.90 -4.03 -10.64
N ARG A 346 26.99 -4.20 -11.96
CA ARG A 346 27.13 -3.07 -12.90
C ARG A 346 25.94 -2.13 -12.88
N ARG A 347 24.72 -2.68 -12.83
CA ARG A 347 23.49 -1.87 -12.76
C ARG A 347 23.36 -1.13 -11.43
N GLY A 348 23.72 -1.76 -10.31
CA GLY A 348 23.79 -1.12 -9.01
C GLY A 348 24.79 0.04 -8.98
N GLU A 349 25.99 -0.16 -9.53
CA GLU A 349 27.00 0.90 -9.69
C GLU A 349 26.50 2.04 -10.59
N TRP A 350 25.88 1.71 -11.73
CA TRP A 350 25.30 2.71 -12.62
C TRP A 350 24.24 3.55 -11.91
N ARG A 351 23.30 2.89 -11.18
CA ARG A 351 22.23 3.58 -10.45
C ARG A 351 22.77 4.43 -9.31
N HIS A 352 23.78 3.95 -8.58
CA HIS A 352 24.42 4.75 -7.54
C HIS A 352 25.01 6.05 -8.11
N ASN A 353 25.64 5.97 -9.28
CA ASN A 353 26.33 7.09 -9.91
C ASN A 353 25.40 8.06 -10.65
N HIS A 354 24.33 7.55 -11.28
CA HIS A 354 23.49 8.34 -12.20
C HIS A 354 22.03 8.48 -11.77
N ALA A 355 21.59 7.73 -10.77
CA ALA A 355 20.21 7.65 -10.34
C ALA A 355 20.14 7.56 -8.80
N LEU A 356 19.13 6.85 -8.26
CA LEU A 356 19.03 6.56 -6.83
C LEU A 356 18.91 5.07 -6.53
N VAL A 357 19.53 4.66 -5.43
CA VAL A 357 19.46 3.34 -4.82
C VAL A 357 18.88 3.52 -3.42
N PHE A 358 17.73 2.92 -3.15
CA PHE A 358 17.12 3.01 -1.82
C PHE A 358 17.80 2.04 -0.86
N LYS A 359 17.86 2.43 0.42
CA LYS A 359 18.25 1.50 1.48
C LYS A 359 17.20 0.41 1.62
N ASP A 360 17.66 -0.84 1.58
CA ASP A 360 16.81 -2.01 1.78
C ASP A 360 16.16 -1.99 3.17
N ARG A 361 14.88 -2.34 3.21
CA ARG A 361 14.18 -2.74 4.43
C ARG A 361 13.77 -4.19 4.26
N PRO A 362 13.81 -5.00 5.32
CA PRO A 362 13.32 -6.37 5.22
C PRO A 362 11.82 -6.36 4.90
N ASP A 363 11.41 -7.32 4.09
CA ASP A 363 10.01 -7.67 3.97
C ASP A 363 9.62 -8.55 5.17
N TYR A 364 8.32 -8.68 5.46
CA TYR A 364 7.84 -9.48 6.60
C TYR A 364 6.87 -10.54 6.10
N ARG A 365 7.24 -11.81 6.28
CA ARG A 365 6.43 -12.94 5.83
C ARG A 365 5.71 -13.60 7.01
N PHE A 366 4.39 -13.72 6.86
CA PHE A 366 3.54 -14.45 7.80
C PHE A 366 3.62 -15.95 7.50
N ILE A 367 4.04 -16.74 8.47
CA ILE A 367 4.01 -18.21 8.42
C ILE A 367 2.69 -18.64 9.07
N LEU A 368 1.78 -19.18 8.26
CA LEU A 368 0.44 -19.56 8.71
C LEU A 368 0.28 -21.08 8.76
N GLY A 369 -0.45 -21.56 9.76
CA GLY A 369 -0.90 -22.95 9.83
C GLY A 369 -2.18 -23.20 9.01
N GLU A 370 -2.68 -24.43 9.06
CA GLU A 370 -3.79 -24.90 8.22
C GLU A 370 -5.10 -24.14 8.46
N LYS A 371 -5.33 -23.63 9.68
CA LYS A 371 -6.53 -22.85 10.01
C LYS A 371 -6.24 -21.34 9.99
N GLY A 372 -5.16 -20.89 9.36
CA GLY A 372 -4.81 -19.47 9.31
C GLY A 372 -4.32 -18.90 10.65
N GLU A 373 -3.97 -19.75 11.61
CA GLU A 373 -3.21 -19.34 12.80
C GLU A 373 -1.81 -18.87 12.41
N VAL A 374 -1.34 -17.80 13.05
CA VAL A 374 0.01 -17.27 12.79
C VAL A 374 1.00 -18.06 13.63
N LEU A 375 1.83 -18.88 12.99
CA LEU A 375 2.87 -19.68 13.63
C LEU A 375 4.09 -18.80 13.95
N ASP A 376 4.48 -17.96 12.99
CA ASP A 376 5.56 -17.00 13.13
C ASP A 376 5.41 -15.85 12.12
N ILE A 377 6.14 -14.76 12.36
CA ILE A 377 6.27 -13.65 11.40
C ILE A 377 7.75 -13.30 11.31
N VAL A 378 8.34 -13.60 10.16
CA VAL A 378 9.79 -13.54 9.97
C VAL A 378 10.17 -12.34 9.12
N ALA A 379 11.24 -11.64 9.52
CA ALA A 379 11.91 -10.66 8.67
C ALA A 379 12.67 -11.39 7.55
N GLU A 380 12.42 -11.02 6.31
CA GLU A 380 13.13 -11.50 5.12
C GLU A 380 14.00 -10.38 4.56
N PRO A 381 15.32 -10.40 4.82
CA PRO A 381 16.22 -9.39 4.29
C PRO A 381 16.35 -9.53 2.78
N ARG A 382 16.50 -8.39 2.09
CA ARG A 382 16.82 -8.37 0.66
C ARG A 382 18.29 -8.70 0.45
N ARG A 383 18.55 -9.86 -0.15
CA ARG A 383 19.90 -10.35 -0.47
C ARG A 383 20.21 -10.25 -1.96
N ILE A 384 21.35 -10.80 -2.36
CA ILE A 384 21.86 -10.62 -3.73
C ILE A 384 20.92 -11.17 -4.80
N ALA A 385 20.21 -12.29 -4.55
CA ALA A 385 19.26 -12.82 -5.53
C ALA A 385 18.06 -11.88 -5.74
N ASN A 386 17.55 -11.25 -4.68
CA ASN A 386 16.49 -10.24 -4.81
C ASN A 386 16.97 -9.05 -5.64
N ARG A 387 18.21 -8.58 -5.38
CA ARG A 387 18.82 -7.47 -6.12
C ARG A 387 19.08 -7.81 -7.59
N ILE A 388 19.46 -9.05 -7.91
CA ILE A 388 19.62 -9.51 -9.30
C ILE A 388 18.33 -9.28 -10.09
N VAL A 389 17.20 -9.76 -9.56
CA VAL A 389 15.91 -9.61 -10.22
C VAL A 389 15.50 -8.14 -10.23
N GLU A 390 15.65 -7.41 -9.13
CA GLU A 390 15.33 -5.98 -9.05
C GLU A 390 16.05 -5.17 -10.15
N GLU A 391 17.36 -5.33 -10.30
CA GLU A 391 18.14 -4.59 -11.28
C GLU A 391 17.79 -4.98 -12.72
N ALA A 392 17.53 -6.26 -12.98
CA ALA A 392 17.06 -6.73 -14.29
C ALA A 392 15.69 -6.13 -14.65
N MET A 393 14.74 -6.13 -13.71
CA MET A 393 13.40 -5.57 -13.90
C MET A 393 13.44 -4.05 -14.08
N ILE A 394 14.25 -3.33 -13.27
CA ILE A 394 14.44 -1.89 -13.45
C ILE A 394 15.03 -1.59 -14.82
N ALA A 395 16.03 -2.34 -15.26
CA ALA A 395 16.64 -2.15 -16.58
C ALA A 395 15.63 -2.41 -17.72
N ALA A 396 14.84 -3.48 -17.63
CA ALA A 396 13.77 -3.77 -18.59
C ALA A 396 12.71 -2.67 -18.63
N ASN A 397 12.31 -2.13 -17.49
CA ASN A 397 11.32 -1.06 -17.39
C ASN A 397 11.85 0.29 -17.89
N ILE A 398 13.15 0.57 -17.74
CA ILE A 398 13.82 1.70 -18.39
C ILE A 398 13.78 1.52 -19.92
N CYS A 399 14.04 0.30 -20.41
CA CYS A 399 13.98 0.00 -21.84
C CYS A 399 12.59 0.28 -22.43
N ALA A 400 11.53 -0.21 -21.77
CA ALA A 400 10.16 0.05 -22.19
C ALA A 400 9.83 1.55 -22.15
N ALA A 401 10.24 2.26 -21.09
CA ALA A 401 10.04 3.70 -20.98
C ALA A 401 10.65 4.48 -22.15
N ARG A 402 11.88 4.14 -22.55
CA ARG A 402 12.57 4.73 -23.71
C ARG A 402 11.84 4.41 -25.01
N VAL A 403 11.55 3.13 -25.27
CA VAL A 403 10.95 2.68 -26.53
C VAL A 403 9.54 3.24 -26.72
N LEU A 404 8.69 3.21 -25.69
CA LEU A 404 7.33 3.78 -25.75
C LEU A 404 7.37 5.31 -25.99
N ARG A 405 8.28 6.02 -25.31
CA ARG A 405 8.45 7.47 -25.49
C ARG A 405 8.89 7.78 -26.92
N ASP A 406 9.92 7.09 -27.41
CA ASP A 406 10.57 7.42 -28.68
C ASP A 406 9.76 6.95 -29.89
N LYS A 407 8.89 5.95 -29.73
CA LYS A 407 8.07 5.39 -30.83
C LYS A 407 6.63 5.86 -30.82
N LEU A 408 6.02 6.02 -29.64
CA LEU A 408 4.58 6.37 -29.51
C LEU A 408 4.36 7.72 -28.81
N GLY A 409 5.25 8.13 -27.89
CA GLY A 409 5.10 9.33 -27.07
C GLY A 409 4.07 9.20 -25.95
N PHE A 410 3.58 7.99 -25.66
CA PHE A 410 2.65 7.68 -24.59
C PHE A 410 2.74 6.22 -24.15
N GLY A 411 2.19 5.91 -22.98
CA GLY A 411 2.19 4.58 -22.37
C GLY A 411 1.74 4.65 -20.92
N ILE A 412 1.73 3.54 -20.19
CA ILE A 412 1.50 3.57 -18.74
C ILE A 412 2.83 3.80 -18.04
N TYR A 413 3.06 5.04 -17.60
CA TYR A 413 4.24 5.46 -16.86
C TYR A 413 3.96 5.52 -15.37
N ASN A 414 4.97 5.19 -14.57
CA ASN A 414 4.98 5.47 -13.13
C ASN A 414 5.80 6.74 -12.94
N VAL A 415 5.13 7.82 -12.52
CA VAL A 415 5.75 9.13 -12.34
C VAL A 415 5.84 9.47 -10.85
N HIS A 416 6.87 10.19 -10.46
CA HIS A 416 7.07 10.61 -9.08
C HIS A 416 7.81 11.93 -9.08
N MET A 417 7.17 12.98 -8.54
CA MET A 417 7.73 14.34 -8.57
C MET A 417 8.67 14.65 -7.40
N GLY A 418 8.94 13.68 -6.52
CA GLY A 418 9.81 13.89 -5.36
C GLY A 418 9.11 14.68 -4.25
N PHE A 419 9.08 16.00 -4.39
CA PHE A 419 8.44 16.94 -3.47
C PHE A 419 7.37 17.76 -4.18
N ASP A 420 6.32 18.13 -3.45
CA ASP A 420 5.35 19.09 -3.94
C ASP A 420 6.01 20.49 -4.04
N PRO A 421 5.94 21.19 -5.18
CA PRO A 421 6.49 22.53 -5.33
C PRO A 421 6.01 23.54 -4.27
N ALA A 422 4.77 23.41 -3.79
CA ALA A 422 4.21 24.25 -2.74
C ALA A 422 4.90 24.06 -1.38
N ASN A 423 5.63 22.96 -1.19
CA ASN A 423 6.32 22.62 0.05
C ASN A 423 7.85 22.82 -0.02
N ALA A 424 8.40 23.24 -1.16
CA ALA A 424 9.85 23.32 -1.36
C ALA A 424 10.54 24.28 -0.36
N ASP A 425 9.98 25.47 -0.16
CA ASP A 425 10.51 26.46 0.80
C ASP A 425 10.46 25.95 2.24
N ALA A 426 9.36 25.28 2.62
CA ALA A 426 9.18 24.73 3.96
C ALA A 426 10.18 23.58 4.23
N LEU A 427 10.43 22.74 3.22
CA LEU A 427 11.45 21.71 3.26
C LEU A 427 12.85 22.32 3.42
N ALA A 428 13.17 23.32 2.61
CA ALA A 428 14.49 23.97 2.63
C ALA A 428 14.75 24.66 3.97
N ALA A 429 13.76 25.39 4.49
CA ALA A 429 13.83 26.01 5.80
C ALA A 429 14.06 24.98 6.91
N LEU A 430 13.31 23.86 6.91
CA LEU A 430 13.45 22.81 7.91
C LEU A 430 14.86 22.20 7.91
N LEU A 431 15.36 21.78 6.75
CA LEU A 431 16.69 21.18 6.67
C LEU A 431 17.79 22.16 7.07
N LYS A 432 17.67 23.44 6.68
CA LYS A 432 18.59 24.50 7.07
C LYS A 432 18.63 24.71 8.58
N THR A 433 17.50 24.59 9.29
CA THR A 433 17.47 24.68 10.77
C THR A 433 18.22 23.53 11.45
N HIS A 434 18.38 22.40 10.75
CA HIS A 434 19.16 21.24 11.20
C HIS A 434 20.59 21.23 10.64
N GLY A 435 21.04 22.33 10.03
CA GLY A 435 22.40 22.47 9.52
C GLY A 435 22.67 21.82 8.16
N LEU A 436 21.63 21.35 7.45
CA LEU A 436 21.74 20.82 6.09
C LEU A 436 21.20 21.86 5.10
N HIS A 437 22.08 22.45 4.30
CA HIS A 437 21.67 23.44 3.31
C HIS A 437 21.11 22.77 2.06
N VAL A 438 19.93 23.19 1.62
CA VAL A 438 19.33 22.81 0.35
C VAL A 438 18.70 24.04 -0.28
N ASP A 439 18.77 24.14 -1.60
CA ASP A 439 18.09 25.16 -2.38
C ASP A 439 16.69 24.67 -2.80
N ALA A 440 15.69 25.52 -2.65
CA ALA A 440 14.29 25.17 -2.88
C ALA A 440 13.95 24.99 -4.38
N GLU A 441 14.68 25.65 -5.28
CA GLU A 441 14.51 25.47 -6.72
C GLU A 441 15.28 24.23 -7.19
N GLU A 442 16.52 24.05 -6.72
CA GLU A 442 17.38 22.90 -7.06
C GLU A 442 16.68 21.59 -6.68
N VAL A 443 16.10 21.48 -5.48
CA VAL A 443 15.49 20.23 -4.97
C VAL A 443 14.27 19.76 -5.78
N LEU A 444 13.66 20.64 -6.57
CA LEU A 444 12.55 20.32 -7.48
C LEU A 444 13.03 19.81 -8.84
N THR A 445 14.34 19.81 -9.10
CA THR A 445 14.95 19.15 -10.26
C THR A 445 15.37 17.72 -9.92
N LEU A 446 15.48 16.85 -10.94
CA LEU A 446 15.91 15.46 -10.72
C LEU A 446 17.31 15.39 -10.08
N ASP A 447 18.25 16.17 -10.60
CA ASP A 447 19.63 16.23 -10.09
C ASP A 447 19.67 16.73 -8.64
N GLY A 448 18.93 17.80 -8.33
CA GLY A 448 18.88 18.34 -6.97
C GLY A 448 18.21 17.41 -5.98
N PHE A 449 17.14 16.71 -6.40
CA PHE A 449 16.53 15.67 -5.57
C PHE A 449 17.52 14.53 -5.30
N CYS A 450 18.22 14.04 -6.33
CA CYS A 450 19.22 12.99 -6.20
C CYS A 450 20.38 13.41 -5.29
N LYS A 451 20.87 14.65 -5.44
CA LYS A 451 21.90 15.24 -4.57
C LYS A 451 21.46 15.24 -3.11
N LEU A 452 20.27 15.77 -2.81
CA LEU A 452 19.73 15.77 -1.46
C LEU A 452 19.58 14.34 -0.90
N ARG A 453 19.08 13.39 -1.70
CA ARG A 453 18.94 12.00 -1.27
C ARG A 453 20.28 11.36 -0.88
N ARG A 454 21.33 11.56 -1.68
CA ARG A 454 22.69 11.07 -1.35
C ARG A 454 23.22 11.69 -0.06
N GLU A 455 23.03 12.99 0.14
CA GLU A 455 23.40 13.66 1.39
C GLU A 455 22.63 13.10 2.59
N LEU A 456 21.33 12.87 2.47
CA LEU A 456 20.51 12.27 3.52
C LEU A 456 20.93 10.83 3.84
N ASP A 457 21.26 10.04 2.82
CA ASP A 457 21.70 8.66 3.01
C ASP A 457 23.08 8.57 3.67
N ALA A 458 23.92 9.60 3.53
CA ALA A 458 25.21 9.73 4.21
C ALA A 458 25.08 10.17 5.69
N GLN A 459 23.89 10.58 6.14
CA GLN A 459 23.69 10.98 7.54
C GLN A 459 23.81 9.76 8.49
N PRO A 460 24.30 9.95 9.74
CA PRO A 460 24.47 8.85 10.68
C PRO A 460 23.18 8.12 11.06
N THR A 461 22.04 8.82 11.00
CA THR A 461 20.71 8.28 11.30
C THR A 461 19.72 8.77 10.26
N GLY A 462 18.62 8.03 10.08
CA GLY A 462 17.52 8.43 9.21
C GLY A 462 16.66 9.58 9.75
N PHE A 463 17.05 10.23 10.86
CA PHE A 463 16.22 11.24 11.52
C PHE A 463 15.80 12.37 10.58
N LEU A 464 16.73 12.99 9.85
CA LEU A 464 16.38 14.09 8.92
C LEU A 464 15.46 13.62 7.79
N ASP A 465 15.73 12.44 7.21
CA ASP A 465 14.85 11.83 6.20
C ASP A 465 13.43 11.61 6.74
N SER A 466 13.29 11.15 7.99
CA SER A 466 11.99 10.97 8.63
C SER A 466 11.20 12.28 8.76
N ARG A 467 11.90 13.41 8.97
CA ARG A 467 11.29 14.73 9.19
C ARG A 467 10.79 15.36 7.90
N ILE A 468 11.42 15.06 6.77
CA ILE A 468 10.99 15.56 5.46
C ILE A 468 9.99 14.64 4.74
N ARG A 469 9.75 13.43 5.27
CA ARG A 469 8.80 12.45 4.68
C ARG A 469 7.42 13.04 4.42
N ARG A 470 6.96 13.97 5.25
CA ARG A 470 5.68 14.66 5.09
C ARG A 470 5.59 15.57 3.85
N PHE A 471 6.72 15.93 3.26
CA PHE A 471 6.78 16.74 2.04
C PHE A 471 6.89 15.89 0.77
N GLN A 472 7.21 14.59 0.91
CA GLN A 472 7.38 13.69 -0.22
C GLN A 472 6.04 13.37 -0.87
N SER A 473 5.97 13.46 -2.20
CA SER A 473 4.82 13.05 -2.97
C SER A 473 4.74 11.52 -3.11
N PHE A 474 3.56 11.00 -3.41
CA PHE A 474 3.39 9.59 -3.77
C PHE A 474 3.70 9.37 -5.25
N ALA A 475 4.09 8.15 -5.61
CA ALA A 475 4.19 7.78 -7.02
C ALA A 475 2.78 7.66 -7.62
N GLU A 476 2.61 8.22 -8.81
CA GLU A 476 1.37 8.29 -9.56
C GLU A 476 1.48 7.49 -10.86
N ILE A 477 0.33 7.23 -11.49
CA ILE A 477 0.25 6.53 -12.76
C ILE A 477 -0.13 7.58 -13.81
N SER A 478 0.66 7.69 -14.87
CA SER A 478 0.46 8.64 -15.96
C SER A 478 0.31 7.92 -17.29
N THR A 479 -0.39 8.53 -18.25
CA THR A 479 -0.49 8.06 -19.64
C THR A 479 0.62 8.63 -20.55
N GLU A 480 1.47 9.49 -20.00
CA GLU A 480 2.59 10.12 -20.69
C GLU A 480 3.90 10.06 -19.89
N PRO A 481 5.06 10.14 -20.57
CA PRO A 481 6.36 10.11 -19.92
C PRO A 481 6.52 11.24 -18.91
N GLY A 482 7.13 10.93 -17.76
CA GLY A 482 7.50 11.92 -16.76
C GLY A 482 8.54 11.34 -15.79
N PRO A 483 9.22 12.20 -15.04
CA PRO A 483 10.30 11.80 -14.16
C PRO A 483 9.79 10.92 -13.01
N HIS A 484 10.66 10.01 -12.57
CA HIS A 484 10.48 9.22 -11.36
C HIS A 484 11.59 9.57 -10.38
N PHE A 485 11.42 10.66 -9.64
CA PHE A 485 12.40 11.24 -8.72
C PHE A 485 12.92 10.22 -7.73
N GLY A 486 12.05 9.39 -7.15
CA GLY A 486 12.44 8.34 -6.21
C GLY A 486 13.46 7.35 -6.79
N LEU A 487 13.40 7.06 -8.08
CA LEU A 487 14.36 6.17 -8.74
C LEU A 487 15.53 6.94 -9.36
N GLY A 488 15.49 8.27 -9.40
CA GLY A 488 16.46 9.09 -10.11
C GLY A 488 16.41 8.89 -11.63
N LEU A 489 15.22 8.70 -12.21
CA LEU A 489 15.05 8.40 -13.64
C LEU A 489 14.18 9.44 -14.35
N GLU A 490 14.54 9.79 -15.59
CA GLU A 490 13.78 10.70 -16.46
C GLU A 490 12.40 10.16 -16.87
N ALA A 491 12.28 8.84 -17.01
CA ALA A 491 11.03 8.16 -17.31
C ALA A 491 11.09 6.71 -16.83
N TYR A 492 9.96 6.19 -16.36
CA TYR A 492 9.86 4.81 -15.91
C TYR A 492 8.49 4.22 -16.23
N ALA A 493 8.46 3.11 -16.98
CA ALA A 493 7.24 2.43 -17.41
C ALA A 493 7.38 0.93 -17.12
N THR A 494 6.45 0.38 -16.34
CA THR A 494 6.49 -1.03 -15.96
C THR A 494 5.83 -1.91 -17.02
N TRP A 495 6.45 -3.03 -17.37
CA TRP A 495 5.87 -4.03 -18.27
C TRP A 495 6.21 -5.48 -17.83
N THR A 496 6.89 -5.63 -16.69
CA THR A 496 7.48 -6.87 -16.22
C THR A 496 6.61 -7.65 -15.24
N SER A 497 5.35 -7.29 -15.06
CA SER A 497 4.42 -8.02 -14.19
C SER A 497 2.97 -8.10 -14.72
N PRO A 498 2.75 -8.47 -15.98
CA PRO A 498 1.42 -8.44 -16.62
C PRO A 498 0.44 -9.47 -16.06
N ILE A 499 0.88 -10.55 -15.40
CA ILE A 499 -0.04 -11.51 -14.75
C ILE A 499 -0.79 -10.85 -13.59
N ARG A 500 -0.13 -9.90 -12.92
CA ARG A 500 -0.61 -9.26 -11.68
C ARG A 500 -0.81 -7.75 -11.76
N LYS A 501 -0.61 -7.12 -12.93
CA LYS A 501 -0.82 -5.69 -13.16
C LYS A 501 -1.44 -5.43 -14.53
N TYR A 502 -2.62 -4.82 -14.55
CA TYR A 502 -3.30 -4.46 -15.80
C TYR A 502 -2.55 -3.37 -16.59
N GLY A 503 -1.81 -2.48 -15.90
CA GLY A 503 -0.95 -1.48 -16.54
C GLY A 503 0.14 -2.09 -17.40
N ASP A 504 0.75 -3.16 -16.91
CA ASP A 504 1.79 -3.88 -17.62
C ASP A 504 1.19 -4.61 -18.83
N MET A 505 -0.05 -5.13 -18.74
CA MET A 505 -0.78 -5.65 -19.91
C MET A 505 -1.05 -4.56 -20.97
N ILE A 506 -1.39 -3.33 -20.56
CA ILE A 506 -1.54 -2.21 -21.51
C ILE A 506 -0.19 -1.96 -22.20
N ASN A 507 0.90 -1.85 -21.44
CA ASN A 507 2.23 -1.65 -22.01
C ASN A 507 2.67 -2.81 -22.91
N HIS A 508 2.30 -4.06 -22.60
CA HIS A 508 2.51 -5.21 -23.50
C HIS A 508 1.85 -4.98 -24.86
N ARG A 509 0.58 -4.58 -24.90
CA ARG A 509 -0.14 -4.30 -26.15
C ARG A 509 0.51 -3.15 -26.94
N LEU A 510 0.92 -2.10 -26.24
CA LEU A 510 1.62 -0.96 -26.87
C LEU A 510 2.98 -1.37 -27.44
N LEU A 511 3.78 -2.14 -26.69
CA LEU A 511 5.06 -2.66 -27.16
C LEU A 511 4.89 -3.63 -28.34
N LYS A 512 3.84 -4.47 -28.35
CA LYS A 512 3.48 -5.31 -29.49
C LYS A 512 3.11 -4.50 -30.72
N ALA A 513 2.37 -3.39 -30.56
CA ALA A 513 2.10 -2.48 -31.68
C ALA A 513 3.40 -1.88 -32.22
N VAL A 514 4.34 -1.48 -31.35
CA VAL A 514 5.68 -1.00 -31.76
C VAL A 514 6.45 -2.08 -32.53
N ILE A 515 6.47 -3.33 -32.04
CA ILE A 515 7.15 -4.46 -32.71
C ILE A 515 6.61 -4.66 -34.12
N LYS A 516 5.29 -4.57 -34.30
CA LYS A 516 4.64 -4.74 -35.60
C LYS A 516 4.70 -3.50 -36.50
N GLY A 517 5.19 -2.36 -36.00
CA GLY A 517 5.13 -1.08 -36.70
C GLY A 517 3.69 -0.59 -36.92
N GLU A 518 2.76 -1.00 -36.05
CA GLU A 518 1.35 -0.63 -36.11
C GLU A 518 1.07 0.69 -35.39
N THR A 519 -0.08 1.29 -35.69
CA THR A 519 -0.59 2.43 -34.94
C THR A 519 -1.22 1.96 -33.63
N ALA A 520 -0.88 2.64 -32.53
CA ALA A 520 -1.42 2.35 -31.20
C ALA A 520 -2.40 3.44 -30.75
N THR A 521 -3.36 3.06 -29.90
CA THR A 521 -4.29 4.01 -29.28
C THR A 521 -3.71 4.47 -27.94
N ARG A 522 -3.71 5.79 -27.68
CA ARG A 522 -3.33 6.34 -26.38
C ARG A 522 -4.30 5.83 -25.30
N PRO A 523 -3.80 5.27 -24.18
CA PRO A 523 -4.65 4.93 -23.04
C PRO A 523 -5.42 6.16 -22.54
N GLN A 524 -6.69 5.97 -22.22
CA GLN A 524 -7.53 7.02 -21.63
C GLN A 524 -7.13 7.30 -20.18
N ASP A 525 -7.03 8.55 -19.77
CA ASP A 525 -6.58 8.94 -18.42
C ASP A 525 -7.46 8.35 -17.31
N GLU A 526 -8.74 8.07 -17.58
CA GLU A 526 -9.65 7.44 -16.63
C GLU A 526 -9.15 6.07 -16.13
N ILE A 527 -8.34 5.35 -16.92
CA ILE A 527 -7.78 4.07 -16.48
C ILE A 527 -6.76 4.25 -15.35
N THR A 528 -6.01 5.35 -15.33
CA THR A 528 -5.00 5.61 -14.31
C THR A 528 -5.67 5.87 -12.96
N VAL A 529 -6.83 6.53 -12.96
CA VAL A 529 -7.66 6.76 -11.76
C VAL A 529 -8.12 5.44 -11.16
N GLN A 530 -8.66 4.53 -11.98
CA GLN A 530 -9.07 3.19 -11.53
C GLN A 530 -7.89 2.41 -10.94
N MET A 531 -6.75 2.43 -11.64
CA MET A 531 -5.55 1.73 -11.18
C MET A 531 -4.99 2.32 -9.88
N ALA A 532 -4.93 3.64 -9.74
CA ALA A 532 -4.47 4.30 -8.53
C ALA A 532 -5.37 3.95 -7.34
N GLU A 533 -6.69 3.96 -7.54
CA GLU A 533 -7.65 3.59 -6.50
C GLU A 533 -7.51 2.12 -6.09
N ARG A 534 -7.45 1.19 -7.05
CA ARG A 534 -7.23 -0.24 -6.74
C ARG A 534 -5.88 -0.47 -6.06
N ARG A 535 -4.81 0.20 -6.48
CA ARG A 535 -3.48 0.12 -5.82
C ARG A 535 -3.59 0.56 -4.35
N ARG A 536 -4.31 1.65 -4.07
CA ARG A 536 -4.58 2.15 -2.72
C ARG A 536 -5.36 1.13 -1.89
N LEU A 537 -6.47 0.60 -2.42
CA LEU A 537 -7.32 -0.37 -1.72
C LEU A 537 -6.60 -1.69 -1.42
N ASN A 538 -5.81 -2.22 -2.36
CA ASN A 538 -4.99 -3.43 -2.13
C ASN A 538 -4.00 -3.19 -0.98
N ARG A 539 -3.27 -2.07 -0.99
CA ARG A 539 -2.32 -1.73 0.08
C ARG A 539 -3.00 -1.58 1.44
N MET A 540 -4.21 -1.03 1.48
CA MET A 540 -5.00 -0.96 2.71
C MET A 540 -5.44 -2.34 3.18
N ALA A 541 -5.89 -3.21 2.28
CA ALA A 541 -6.33 -4.56 2.62
C ALA A 541 -5.18 -5.43 3.16
N GLU A 542 -4.04 -5.43 2.47
CA GLU A 542 -2.83 -6.14 2.91
C GLU A 542 -2.41 -5.70 4.31
N ARG A 543 -2.31 -4.38 4.51
CA ARG A 543 -1.98 -3.80 5.82
C ARG A 543 -2.99 -4.18 6.89
N ASP A 544 -4.27 -4.03 6.62
CA ASP A 544 -5.32 -4.25 7.62
C ASP A 544 -5.40 -5.73 8.06
N VAL A 545 -5.21 -6.67 7.12
CA VAL A 545 -5.08 -8.09 7.46
C VAL A 545 -3.83 -8.30 8.30
N GLY A 546 -2.69 -7.74 7.87
CA GLY A 546 -1.43 -7.80 8.61
C GLY A 546 -1.56 -7.28 10.05
N ASP A 547 -2.11 -6.08 10.26
CA ASP A 547 -2.35 -5.47 11.57
C ASP A 547 -3.24 -6.36 12.46
N TRP A 548 -4.25 -7.02 11.87
CA TRP A 548 -5.09 -7.98 12.60
C TRP A 548 -4.33 -9.24 13.01
N LEU A 549 -3.49 -9.77 12.12
CA LEU A 549 -2.67 -10.96 12.39
C LEU A 549 -1.55 -10.67 13.40
N TYR A 550 -0.92 -9.48 13.34
CA TYR A 550 0.02 -9.03 14.37
C TYR A 550 -0.61 -9.00 15.76
N ALA A 551 -1.84 -8.47 15.87
CA ALA A 551 -2.56 -8.47 17.14
C ALA A 551 -2.86 -9.90 17.64
N ARG A 552 -3.22 -10.84 16.75
CA ARG A 552 -3.41 -12.24 17.13
C ARG A 552 -2.11 -12.89 17.60
N PHE A 553 -1.02 -12.69 16.86
CA PHE A 553 0.29 -13.28 17.13
C PHE A 553 0.90 -12.78 18.45
N LEU A 554 0.82 -11.48 18.74
CA LEU A 554 1.42 -10.90 19.95
C LEU A 554 0.54 -11.00 21.20
N LYS A 555 -0.67 -11.57 21.08
CA LYS A 555 -1.65 -11.62 22.18
C LYS A 555 -1.13 -12.38 23.40
N ASP A 556 -0.44 -13.51 23.18
CA ASP A 556 0.13 -14.34 24.25
C ASP A 556 1.38 -13.70 24.90
N LYS A 557 1.97 -12.68 24.26
CA LYS A 557 3.10 -11.92 24.80
C LYS A 557 2.68 -10.77 25.71
N ALA A 558 1.39 -10.40 25.70
CA ALA A 558 0.86 -9.32 26.50
C ALA A 558 1.05 -9.58 28.01
N GLY A 559 1.68 -8.64 28.71
CA GLY A 559 1.97 -8.73 30.14
C GLY A 559 3.20 -9.59 30.50
N THR A 560 3.86 -10.19 29.51
CA THR A 560 5.14 -10.88 29.71
C THR A 560 6.31 -9.90 29.69
N ASP A 561 7.48 -10.34 30.13
CA ASP A 561 8.74 -9.60 30.10
C ASP A 561 9.58 -9.88 28.84
N THR A 562 8.98 -10.53 27.84
CA THR A 562 9.63 -10.76 26.54
C THR A 562 9.98 -9.43 25.88
N ARG A 563 11.26 -9.24 25.57
CA ARG A 563 11.80 -8.02 24.98
C ARG A 563 11.77 -8.08 23.46
N PHE A 564 11.50 -6.93 22.85
CA PHE A 564 11.56 -6.74 21.41
C PHE A 564 12.38 -5.47 21.12
N ALA A 565 13.33 -5.56 20.20
CA ALA A 565 13.96 -4.37 19.64
C ALA A 565 12.94 -3.64 18.77
N ALA A 566 12.78 -2.34 18.95
CA ALA A 566 11.77 -1.56 18.26
C ALA A 566 12.29 -0.18 17.81
N GLU A 567 12.12 0.12 16.51
CA GLU A 567 12.43 1.44 15.94
C GLU A 567 11.25 2.39 16.17
N ILE A 568 11.51 3.59 16.69
CA ILE A 568 10.51 4.65 16.81
C ILE A 568 10.22 5.20 15.41
N VAL A 569 9.01 4.94 14.89
CA VAL A 569 8.62 5.32 13.51
C VAL A 569 7.80 6.60 13.43
N ASP A 570 7.12 6.98 14.52
CA ASP A 570 6.28 8.18 14.57
C ASP A 570 6.08 8.64 16.02
N ILE A 571 5.88 9.95 16.21
CA ILE A 571 5.60 10.57 17.50
C ILE A 571 4.38 11.49 17.35
N SER A 572 3.45 11.35 18.28
CA SER A 572 2.25 12.18 18.39
C SER A 572 2.14 12.74 19.81
N ARG A 573 1.23 13.70 20.01
CA ARG A 573 0.92 14.20 21.37
C ARG A 573 0.46 13.09 22.32
N GLY A 574 -0.08 11.99 21.79
CA GLY A 574 -0.53 10.84 22.59
C GLY A 574 0.59 9.91 23.04
N GLY A 575 1.79 9.99 22.44
CA GLY A 575 2.89 9.03 22.66
C GLY A 575 3.61 8.68 21.36
N MET A 576 4.21 7.49 21.30
CA MET A 576 5.05 7.05 20.17
C MET A 576 4.46 5.84 19.47
N ARG A 577 4.72 5.68 18.17
CA ARG A 577 4.55 4.41 17.46
C ARG A 577 5.92 3.82 17.20
N VAL A 578 6.07 2.54 17.49
CA VAL A 578 7.29 1.78 17.27
C VAL A 578 7.03 0.60 16.35
N ARG A 579 8.02 0.25 15.52
CA ARG A 579 8.01 -0.96 14.70
C ARG A 579 8.94 -1.98 15.34
N LEU A 580 8.42 -3.16 15.67
CA LEU A 580 9.25 -4.25 16.17
C LEU A 580 10.13 -4.75 15.02
N VAL A 581 11.45 -4.77 15.21
CA VAL A 581 12.42 -4.97 14.11
C VAL A 581 12.28 -6.35 13.49
N ASP A 582 12.14 -7.39 14.32
CA ASP A 582 12.21 -8.79 13.88
C ASP A 582 10.94 -9.31 13.20
N ASN A 583 9.78 -8.68 13.47
CA ASN A 583 8.50 -9.12 12.93
C ASN A 583 7.71 -8.02 12.21
N GLY A 584 8.06 -6.74 12.35
CA GLY A 584 7.43 -5.65 11.60
C GLY A 584 6.14 -5.09 12.20
N ALA A 585 5.66 -5.62 13.32
CA ALA A 585 4.44 -5.15 13.98
C ALA A 585 4.56 -3.69 14.43
N ILE A 586 3.49 -2.91 14.29
CA ILE A 586 3.42 -1.55 14.82
C ILE A 586 2.75 -1.55 16.19
N ALA A 587 3.49 -1.16 17.22
CA ALA A 587 2.98 -0.98 18.57
C ALA A 587 2.90 0.51 18.94
N PHE A 588 1.95 0.87 19.80
CA PHE A 588 1.81 2.21 20.35
C PHE A 588 2.31 2.26 21.80
N ILE A 589 3.10 3.26 22.13
CA ILE A 589 3.57 3.55 23.48
C ILE A 589 2.87 4.82 23.97
N PRO A 590 1.90 4.71 24.89
CA PRO A 590 1.21 5.88 25.43
C PRO A 590 2.16 6.81 26.18
N ALA A 591 1.96 8.12 26.06
CA ALA A 591 2.77 9.14 26.75
C ALA A 591 2.96 8.87 28.28
N PRO A 592 1.95 8.41 29.04
CA PRO A 592 2.14 8.08 30.47
C PRO A 592 3.13 6.94 30.75
N PHE A 593 3.48 6.12 29.76
CA PHE A 593 4.52 5.09 29.91
C PHE A 593 5.94 5.63 29.72
N LEU A 594 6.07 6.84 29.16
CA LEU A 594 7.36 7.52 28.96
C LEU A 594 7.75 8.30 30.21
N HIS A 595 6.78 8.99 30.79
CA HIS A 595 6.95 9.70 32.05
C HIS A 595 5.62 9.85 32.77
N ALA A 596 5.62 9.67 34.09
CA ALA A 596 4.39 9.74 34.89
C ALA A 596 3.88 11.19 35.06
N VAL A 597 4.76 12.18 35.00
CA VAL A 597 4.43 13.60 35.21
C VAL A 597 4.22 14.28 33.87
N ARG A 598 2.95 14.57 33.53
CA ARG A 598 2.56 15.17 32.25
C ARG A 598 3.18 16.55 31.99
N ASP A 599 3.28 17.39 33.01
CA ASP A 599 3.79 18.76 32.87
C ASP A 599 5.29 18.80 32.54
N GLU A 600 6.00 17.70 32.80
CA GLU A 600 7.42 17.55 32.49
C GLU A 600 7.66 16.83 31.15
N LEU A 601 6.60 16.40 30.45
CA LEU A 601 6.68 15.57 29.24
C LEU A 601 6.11 16.31 28.03
N VAL A 602 6.91 16.43 26.97
CA VAL A 602 6.47 16.98 25.69
C VAL A 602 6.75 15.98 24.57
N CYS A 603 5.69 15.49 23.92
CA CYS A 603 5.80 14.68 22.71
C CYS A 603 5.46 15.55 21.49
N SER A 604 6.48 15.98 20.75
CA SER A 604 6.34 16.88 19.61
C SER A 604 6.33 16.10 18.30
N GLN A 605 5.18 16.09 17.64
CA GLN A 605 5.05 15.54 16.29
C GLN A 605 5.84 16.36 15.28
N GLU A 606 5.81 17.69 15.42
CA GLU A 606 6.51 18.57 14.49
C GLU A 606 8.00 18.29 14.51
N ASN A 607 8.61 18.20 15.71
CA ASN A 607 10.04 17.94 15.93
C ASN A 607 10.42 16.46 15.81
N GLY A 608 9.46 15.54 15.89
CA GLY A 608 9.73 14.11 15.96
C GLY A 608 10.57 13.74 17.18
N THR A 609 10.28 14.36 18.33
CA THR A 609 11.03 14.15 19.58
C THR A 609 10.10 14.00 20.79
N VAL A 610 10.60 13.29 21.80
CA VAL A 610 10.07 13.28 23.16
C VAL A 610 11.07 13.96 24.07
N GLN A 611 10.59 14.96 24.81
CA GLN A 611 11.38 15.68 25.80
C GLN A 611 10.83 15.45 27.20
N ILE A 612 11.72 15.17 28.15
CA ILE A 612 11.42 15.08 29.57
C ILE A 612 12.24 16.14 30.29
N LYS A 613 11.58 17.03 31.05
CA LYS A 613 12.22 18.16 31.75
C LYS A 613 13.08 19.05 30.82
N GLY A 614 12.65 19.18 29.57
CA GLY A 614 13.35 19.97 28.54
C GLY A 614 14.44 19.22 27.76
N GLU A 615 14.87 18.05 28.23
CA GLU A 615 15.91 17.25 27.58
C GLU A 615 15.30 16.23 26.61
N THR A 616 15.87 16.08 25.41
CA THR A 616 15.39 15.10 24.43
C THR A 616 15.84 13.71 24.82
N VAL A 617 14.89 12.84 25.15
CA VAL A 617 15.14 11.46 25.59
C VAL A 617 14.93 10.43 24.48
N TYR A 618 14.03 10.74 23.54
CA TYR A 618 13.75 9.91 22.37
C TYR A 618 13.54 10.78 21.14
N LYS A 619 13.96 10.29 19.97
CA LYS A 619 13.64 10.86 18.66
C LYS A 619 13.18 9.76 17.71
N VAL A 620 12.41 10.14 16.70
CA VAL A 620 12.09 9.23 15.58
C VAL A 620 13.40 8.65 15.03
N THR A 621 13.40 7.37 14.63
CA THR A 621 14.54 6.54 14.22
C THR A 621 15.44 5.98 15.32
N ASP A 622 15.24 6.33 16.59
CA ASP A 622 15.92 5.60 17.67
C ASP A 622 15.39 4.16 17.76
N VAL A 623 16.29 3.22 18.05
CA VAL A 623 15.93 1.83 18.37
C VAL A 623 15.99 1.65 19.89
N ILE A 624 14.88 1.20 20.47
CA ILE A 624 14.72 0.98 21.91
C ILE A 624 14.19 -0.43 22.17
N ASP A 625 14.45 -0.97 23.36
CA ASP A 625 13.82 -2.22 23.80
C ASP A 625 12.42 -1.95 24.36
N VAL A 626 11.47 -2.81 24.02
CA VAL A 626 10.09 -2.74 24.52
C VAL A 626 9.56 -4.09 24.99
N THR A 627 8.58 -4.07 25.89
CA THR A 627 7.73 -5.22 26.23
C THR A 627 6.30 -4.96 25.77
N ILE A 628 5.53 -6.03 25.51
CA ILE A 628 4.12 -5.90 25.13
C ILE A 628 3.27 -5.79 26.40
N ALA A 629 2.72 -4.60 26.66
CA ALA A 629 1.94 -4.33 27.87
C ALA A 629 0.50 -4.82 27.74
N GLU A 630 -0.14 -4.63 26.58
CA GLU A 630 -1.53 -4.98 26.34
C GLU A 630 -1.75 -5.21 24.84
N VAL A 631 -2.62 -6.14 24.46
CA VAL A 631 -3.11 -6.27 23.08
C VAL A 631 -4.63 -6.30 23.12
N ARG A 632 -5.27 -5.34 22.46
CA ARG A 632 -6.74 -5.21 22.40
C ARG A 632 -7.24 -5.79 21.09
N MET A 633 -7.93 -6.93 21.15
CA MET A 633 -8.40 -7.64 19.96
C MET A 633 -9.56 -6.94 19.27
N GLU A 634 -10.35 -6.19 20.01
CA GLU A 634 -11.50 -5.43 19.51
C GLU A 634 -11.04 -4.36 18.52
N THR A 635 -9.94 -3.68 18.83
CA THR A 635 -9.36 -2.58 18.04
C THR A 635 -8.08 -2.97 17.29
N ARG A 636 -7.60 -4.22 17.44
CA ARG A 636 -6.33 -4.74 16.90
C ARG A 636 -5.13 -3.86 17.23
N SER A 637 -5.13 -3.28 18.43
CA SER A 637 -4.06 -2.37 18.87
C SER A 637 -3.10 -3.07 19.81
N ILE A 638 -1.81 -2.98 19.51
CA ILE A 638 -0.72 -3.47 20.35
C ILE A 638 -0.16 -2.29 21.15
N ILE A 639 -0.16 -2.42 22.48
CA ILE A 639 0.37 -1.41 23.40
C ILE A 639 1.71 -1.92 23.95
N ALA A 640 2.77 -1.17 23.72
CA ALA A 640 4.10 -1.49 24.19
C ALA A 640 4.53 -0.55 25.33
N ARG A 641 5.53 -0.98 26.11
CA ARG A 641 6.19 -0.19 27.15
C ARG A 641 7.72 -0.24 26.96
N PRO A 642 8.44 0.89 27.02
CA PRO A 642 9.90 0.88 26.99
C PRO A 642 10.48 0.07 28.15
N VAL A 643 11.57 -0.64 27.89
CA VAL A 643 12.42 -1.24 28.91
C VAL A 643 13.45 -0.18 29.33
N ALA A 644 13.64 -0.03 30.65
CA ALA A 644 14.61 0.89 31.24
C ALA A 644 16.05 0.39 31.13
#